data_AF-G8BMY1-F1
#
_entry.id   AF-G8BMY1-F1
#
_cell.length_a   1.000
_cell.length_b   1.000
_cell.length_c   1.000
_cell.angle_alpha   90.00
_cell.angle_beta   90.00
_cell.angle_gamma   90.00
#
_symmetry.space_group_name_H-M   'P 1'
#
loop_
_entity.id
_entity.type
_entity.pdbx_description
1 polymer ?
#
loop_
_entity_poly.entity_id
_entity_poly.type
_entity_poly.pdbx_seq_one_letter_code
_entity_poly.pdbx_strand_id
1 'polypeptide(L)'
;MTASINGSIDLERFELEYDHGKRGDDTHDRVEARDLYSKVDIEEVTFQCDNYSGRLDVNSSLSIPMYNEKPVTIKDFYYEKINDYFSIGEIVQYLTSLFPLLKWLPHYNLDWLIQDLIAGITVGCVLVPQSMSYAQIATLAPQYGLYSSFIGAFIYSFFATSKDVCIGPVAVMSLQTAKVIERVTSGLTADEQTIYTAPIIATALALLCGIISTGIGFLRLGFLIEFISLNAVAGFMTGSAFNIICGQVPALMGYNKKVNTRASTYEVVINTLKHLPDTKLDAVFGLIPLSILYLCKWFFSSLGPQYLNKLSNRRNLTERQRKIIKYLGNYFFYSNAMRNGVVIIVFTAISWAITRGKSSTSVPISILGTVPKGLKEVAVFKVPGGLFEKLAPDLPSSIIILLLEHIAISKSFGRVNDYKIVPDQELIAIGVTNLIGTFFMAYPATGSFSRSALKAKCDVKTPLSGLFSGACVLLALYCLTGAFYYIPKATLSAVIIHAVSDLLASYKTTLNFYKMNPLDFVCFITTVFITVFSSIEYGIYFAICFSCAQLIFKNMFPVGSFLGYIKIAEVLNPTLSTNDYTILLDDSSSVLGEENTKDDSVKNRLDQNENPKSSEKEYSEFKSYEMSSNSKTTNLSYYVRWVPMKNDYHREVNPLIKITPPPPGIIVYRFGDSFTYLNCSRHYDIIYDEVKKNTRKGISNVYKRKQDRPWNDVGEWECPKSLKNLFNKFKKKTDIGGDEDKDGNEAIESNSKANNTDNKPELKIICFDFSQVVQTDATAIQSLNDLRKAVNRYSNKQIEYHFSGIISAWVKKSLIEMGFGTVNDNYSDKSIIIGHQSYHVSKINNQEDGLENQINEKYLQPDGSYIYHIQTVTGTNYPFFHIDIPDFSNWEL
;
A
#
# COMPACT_ATOMS: atom_id res chain seq x y z
N MET A 1 22.21 -33.14 15.08
CA MET A 1 22.10 -33.44 13.64
C MET A 1 22.31 -32.14 12.89
N THR A 2 23.55 -31.93 12.47
CA THR A 2 23.99 -30.92 11.51
C THR A 2 23.46 -31.30 10.12
N ALA A 3 22.86 -30.36 9.40
CA ALA A 3 22.52 -30.51 7.99
C ALA A 3 22.99 -29.26 7.24
N SER A 4 23.92 -29.49 6.31
CA SER A 4 24.53 -28.51 5.43
C SER A 4 23.56 -28.08 4.33
N ILE A 5 23.66 -26.82 3.92
CA ILE A 5 23.09 -26.32 2.67
C ILE A 5 24.27 -25.76 1.87
N ASN A 6 24.76 -26.58 0.94
CA ASN A 6 25.67 -26.16 -0.11
C ASN A 6 24.84 -25.45 -1.20
N GLY A 7 25.13 -24.17 -1.43
CA GLY A 7 24.78 -23.44 -2.64
C GLY A 7 26.03 -22.74 -3.13
N SER A 8 26.66 -23.28 -4.17
CA SER A 8 27.85 -22.74 -4.81
C SER A 8 27.55 -21.39 -5.48
N ILE A 9 28.20 -20.34 -5.00
CA ILE A 9 28.29 -19.05 -5.67
C ILE A 9 29.45 -19.17 -6.68
N ASP A 10 29.16 -18.98 -7.97
CA ASP A 10 30.16 -18.96 -9.05
C ASP A 10 31.10 -17.76 -8.89
N LEU A 11 32.21 -17.98 -8.18
CA LEU A 11 33.28 -17.00 -7.95
C LEU A 11 34.04 -16.62 -9.24
N GLU A 12 34.09 -17.52 -10.24
CA GLU A 12 34.80 -17.26 -11.51
C GLU A 12 34.20 -16.12 -12.34
N ARG A 13 32.90 -15.86 -12.19
CA ARG A 13 32.21 -14.79 -12.94
C ARG A 13 32.51 -13.39 -12.38
N PHE A 14 32.81 -13.30 -11.08
CA PHE A 14 33.22 -12.05 -10.42
C PHE A 14 34.69 -11.72 -10.71
N GLU A 15 35.56 -12.73 -10.83
CA GLU A 15 36.96 -12.53 -11.19
C GLU A 15 37.13 -12.09 -12.67
N LEU A 16 36.29 -12.59 -13.58
CA LEU A 16 36.31 -12.18 -14.99
C LEU A 16 35.85 -10.73 -15.22
N GLU A 17 34.91 -10.21 -14.41
CA GLU A 17 34.52 -8.79 -14.45
C GLU A 17 35.58 -7.87 -13.82
N TYR A 18 36.37 -8.38 -12.88
CA TYR A 18 37.47 -7.64 -12.26
C TYR A 18 38.70 -7.51 -13.19
N ASP A 19 39.01 -8.53 -13.99
CA ASP A 19 40.19 -8.55 -14.87
C ASP A 19 39.98 -7.84 -16.22
N HIS A 20 38.75 -7.73 -16.72
CA HIS A 20 38.48 -7.03 -17.99
C HIS A 20 38.62 -5.50 -17.89
N GLY A 21 38.69 -4.93 -16.68
CA GLY A 21 38.88 -3.50 -16.45
C GLY A 21 40.33 -3.00 -16.51
N LYS A 22 41.33 -3.89 -16.71
CA LYS A 22 42.76 -3.55 -16.58
C LYS A 22 43.59 -3.52 -17.87
N ARG A 23 43.00 -3.71 -19.06
CA ARG A 23 43.76 -3.65 -20.33
C ARG A 23 43.00 -2.88 -21.41
N GLY A 24 43.40 -1.62 -21.61
CA GLY A 24 42.97 -0.78 -22.74
C GLY A 24 43.26 0.71 -22.51
N ASP A 25 44.53 1.09 -22.71
CA ASP A 25 45.11 2.41 -23.00
C ASP A 25 44.40 3.72 -22.57
N ASP A 26 45.08 4.40 -21.63
CA ASP A 26 45.75 5.70 -21.78
C ASP A 26 45.03 6.89 -22.43
N THR A 27 45.10 8.01 -21.69
CA THR A 27 44.79 9.41 -22.02
C THR A 27 43.31 9.85 -21.94
N HIS A 28 42.87 10.20 -20.72
CA HIS A 28 42.23 11.50 -20.41
C HIS A 28 41.87 11.59 -18.92
N ASP A 29 42.50 12.56 -18.24
CA ASP A 29 42.20 13.19 -16.95
C ASP A 29 41.16 12.50 -16.05
N ARG A 30 41.60 11.45 -15.33
CA ARG A 30 40.96 11.02 -14.09
C ARG A 30 41.49 11.89 -12.95
N VAL A 31 40.68 12.86 -12.52
CA VAL A 31 40.84 13.50 -11.20
C VAL A 31 40.74 12.40 -10.15
N GLU A 32 41.87 12.09 -9.50
CA GLU A 32 41.97 11.02 -8.52
C GLU A 32 41.05 11.30 -7.32
N ALA A 33 40.21 10.32 -6.96
CA ALA A 33 39.46 10.31 -5.70
C ALA A 33 40.37 10.28 -4.45
N ARG A 34 41.70 10.14 -4.63
CA ARG A 34 42.71 10.26 -3.58
C ARG A 34 42.98 11.71 -3.15
N ASP A 35 42.69 12.70 -3.98
CA ASP A 35 42.86 14.12 -3.64
C ASP A 35 41.69 14.74 -2.87
N LEU A 36 40.58 14.00 -2.71
CA LEU A 36 39.43 14.45 -1.91
C LEU A 36 39.53 14.11 -0.42
N TYR A 37 40.43 13.20 -0.05
CA TYR A 37 40.68 12.78 1.34
C TYR A 37 42.01 13.31 1.92
N SER A 38 42.84 13.99 1.12
CA SER A 38 44.19 14.43 1.54
C SER A 38 44.27 15.88 2.10
N LYS A 39 43.13 16.53 2.36
CA LYS A 39 43.08 17.89 2.97
C LYS A 39 41.98 18.05 4.00
N VAL A 40 41.91 17.14 4.97
CA VAL A 40 41.31 17.45 6.26
C VAL A 40 42.45 17.30 7.26
N ASP A 41 43.00 18.41 7.73
CA ASP A 41 43.91 18.40 8.88
C ASP A 41 43.15 17.74 10.04
N ILE A 42 43.58 16.53 10.42
CA ILE A 42 43.00 15.79 11.53
C ILE A 42 43.53 16.43 12.80
N GLU A 43 42.78 17.35 13.39
CA GLU A 43 43.01 17.76 14.77
C GLU A 43 42.54 16.61 15.68
N GLU A 44 43.51 15.87 16.23
CA GLU A 44 43.29 14.82 17.21
C GLU A 44 42.75 15.42 18.50
N VAL A 45 41.49 15.12 18.84
CA VAL A 45 40.95 15.42 20.17
C VAL A 45 40.70 14.11 20.92
N THR A 46 41.39 13.95 22.05
CA THR A 46 41.29 12.79 22.94
C THR A 46 40.41 13.14 24.15
N PHE A 47 39.49 12.23 24.51
CA PHE A 47 38.59 12.42 25.65
C PHE A 47 38.68 11.28 26.65
N GLN A 48 38.62 11.64 27.93
CA GLN A 48 38.51 10.74 29.06
C GLN A 48 37.01 10.63 29.40
N CYS A 49 36.43 9.42 29.33
CA CYS A 49 35.01 9.19 29.66
C CYS A 49 34.90 8.19 30.80
N ASP A 50 34.15 8.53 31.85
CA ASP A 50 33.79 7.60 32.91
C ASP A 50 32.74 6.58 32.41
N ASN A 51 32.93 5.33 32.82
CA ASN A 51 32.31 4.14 32.22
C ASN A 51 30.79 3.99 32.38
N TYR A 52 30.06 4.94 32.98
CA TYR A 52 28.69 4.67 33.46
C TYR A 52 27.55 5.60 33.01
N SER A 53 27.80 6.69 32.30
CA SER A 53 26.72 7.65 32.01
C SER A 53 26.40 7.88 30.53
N GLY A 54 27.31 7.58 29.59
CA GLY A 54 27.15 8.03 28.20
C GLY A 54 26.96 9.56 28.08
N ARG A 55 27.24 10.30 29.16
CA ARG A 55 26.97 11.71 29.36
C ARG A 55 28.32 12.32 29.71
N LEU A 56 28.86 13.13 28.80
CA LEU A 56 30.08 13.90 29.04
C LEU A 56 29.73 15.07 29.96
N ASP A 57 30.35 15.12 31.14
CA ASP A 57 30.20 16.24 32.07
C ASP A 57 30.87 17.51 31.51
N VAL A 58 30.11 18.61 31.50
CA VAL A 58 30.36 19.85 30.74
C VAL A 58 31.41 20.77 31.38
N ASN A 59 32.15 20.32 32.39
CA ASN A 59 33.08 21.18 33.14
C ASN A 59 34.51 21.28 32.56
N SER A 60 34.74 20.76 31.37
CA SER A 60 35.96 21.04 30.57
C SER A 60 35.54 21.57 29.20
N SER A 61 36.29 22.53 28.66
CA SER A 61 36.05 23.08 27.31
C SER A 61 36.22 21.98 26.25
N LEU A 62 35.13 21.28 25.94
CA LEU A 62 35.08 20.13 25.05
C LEU A 62 35.28 20.59 23.59
N SER A 63 36.46 20.34 23.01
CA SER A 63 36.76 20.67 21.60
C SER A 63 36.34 19.53 20.66
N ILE A 64 35.29 19.71 19.86
CA ILE A 64 34.77 18.65 18.99
C ILE A 64 35.42 18.73 17.59
N PRO A 65 35.76 17.61 16.91
CA PRO A 65 36.33 17.64 15.56
C PRO A 65 35.39 18.28 14.53
N MET A 66 35.92 19.21 13.74
CA MET A 66 35.16 19.94 12.72
C MET A 66 34.84 19.04 11.52
N TYR A 67 33.58 19.02 11.10
CA TYR A 67 33.14 18.33 9.89
C TYR A 67 32.30 19.27 9.02
N ASN A 68 32.84 19.67 7.87
CA ASN A 68 32.14 20.55 6.95
C ASN A 68 31.32 19.74 5.94
N GLU A 69 30.00 19.69 6.14
CA GLU A 69 29.10 18.96 5.27
C GLU A 69 28.86 19.72 3.95
N LYS A 70 29.14 19.07 2.81
CA LYS A 70 28.92 19.63 1.47
C LYS A 70 27.44 19.51 1.07
N PRO A 71 26.83 20.52 0.42
CA PRO A 71 25.46 20.41 -0.07
C PRO A 71 25.37 19.43 -1.25
N VAL A 72 24.31 18.63 -1.29
CA VAL A 72 24.09 17.64 -2.36
C VAL A 72 23.83 18.33 -3.70
N THR A 73 24.62 17.98 -4.72
CA THR A 73 24.52 18.56 -6.06
C THR A 73 23.65 17.72 -7.00
N ILE A 74 23.22 18.32 -8.12
CA ILE A 74 22.48 17.59 -9.16
C ILE A 74 23.36 16.49 -9.78
N LYS A 75 24.68 16.70 -9.81
CA LYS A 75 25.63 15.70 -10.31
C LYS A 75 25.63 14.47 -9.42
N ASP A 76 25.70 14.65 -8.11
CA ASP A 76 25.65 13.55 -7.14
C ASP A 76 24.36 12.75 -7.32
N PHE A 77 23.22 13.44 -7.48
CA PHE A 77 21.94 12.79 -7.76
C PHE A 77 21.93 12.00 -9.08
N TYR A 78 22.51 12.55 -10.15
CA TYR A 78 22.60 11.83 -11.42
C TYR A 78 23.43 10.54 -11.28
N TYR A 79 24.60 10.63 -10.66
CA TYR A 79 25.48 9.48 -10.48
C TYR A 79 24.93 8.44 -9.52
N GLU A 80 24.24 8.85 -8.45
CA GLU A 80 23.70 7.95 -7.44
C GLU A 80 22.36 7.30 -7.86
N LYS A 81 21.49 8.04 -8.58
CA LYS A 81 20.12 7.56 -8.88
C LYS A 81 19.83 7.28 -10.34
N ILE A 82 20.53 7.91 -11.29
CA ILE A 82 20.15 7.88 -12.72
C ILE A 82 21.13 7.09 -13.56
N ASN A 83 22.43 7.20 -13.27
CA ASN A 83 23.49 6.68 -14.11
C ASN A 83 23.40 5.17 -14.33
N ASP A 84 23.01 4.43 -13.29
CA ASP A 84 22.81 2.98 -13.37
C ASP A 84 21.78 2.64 -14.46
N TYR A 85 20.65 3.36 -14.51
CA TYR A 85 19.54 3.10 -15.44
C TYR A 85 19.86 3.26 -16.93
N PHE A 86 20.90 4.02 -17.28
CA PHE A 86 21.28 4.32 -18.67
C PHE A 86 22.51 3.53 -19.14
N SER A 87 23.01 2.58 -18.35
CA SER A 87 24.11 1.72 -18.76
C SER A 87 23.72 0.80 -19.93
N ILE A 88 24.68 0.49 -20.81
CA ILE A 88 24.49 -0.44 -21.94
C ILE A 88 24.04 -1.82 -21.42
N GLY A 89 24.57 -2.25 -20.27
CA GLY A 89 24.17 -3.50 -19.62
C GLY A 89 22.69 -3.51 -19.26
N GLU A 90 22.15 -2.39 -18.79
CA GLU A 90 20.73 -2.24 -18.47
C GLU A 90 19.83 -2.23 -19.71
N ILE A 91 20.28 -1.64 -20.82
CA ILE A 91 19.55 -1.70 -22.09
C ILE A 91 19.44 -3.15 -22.58
N VAL A 92 20.53 -3.92 -22.48
CA VAL A 92 20.52 -5.35 -22.80
C VAL A 92 19.62 -6.13 -21.82
N GLN A 93 19.67 -5.79 -20.53
CA GLN A 93 18.80 -6.39 -19.51
C GLN A 93 17.31 -6.05 -19.77
N TYR A 94 17.01 -4.85 -20.25
CA TYR A 94 15.69 -4.43 -20.67
C TYR A 94 15.20 -5.28 -21.84
N LEU A 95 15.97 -5.37 -22.93
CA LEU A 95 15.59 -6.15 -24.11
C LEU A 95 15.42 -7.64 -23.80
N THR A 96 16.29 -8.20 -22.94
CA THR A 96 16.14 -9.60 -22.48
C THR A 96 14.96 -9.78 -21.51
N SER A 97 14.56 -8.75 -20.76
CA SER A 97 13.38 -8.79 -19.89
C SER A 97 12.06 -8.84 -20.65
N LEU A 98 12.02 -8.34 -21.90
CA LEU A 98 10.84 -8.39 -22.77
C LEU A 98 10.43 -9.82 -23.17
N PHE A 99 11.38 -10.77 -23.13
CA PHE A 99 11.14 -12.17 -23.46
C PHE A 99 11.46 -13.07 -22.27
N PRO A 100 10.59 -13.15 -21.24
CA PRO A 100 10.79 -14.01 -20.07
C PRO A 100 11.04 -15.48 -20.42
N LEU A 101 10.50 -15.95 -21.55
CA LEU A 101 10.73 -17.28 -22.11
C LEU A 101 12.21 -17.67 -22.15
N LEU A 102 13.09 -16.73 -22.52
CA LEU A 102 14.53 -17.01 -22.65
C LEU A 102 15.21 -17.38 -21.32
N LYS A 103 14.63 -16.98 -20.18
CA LYS A 103 15.20 -17.28 -18.85
C LYS A 103 14.86 -18.68 -18.36
N TRP A 104 13.61 -19.12 -18.53
CA TRP A 104 13.13 -20.40 -17.98
C TRP A 104 13.16 -21.55 -19.01
N LEU A 105 13.09 -21.27 -20.31
CA LEU A 105 13.09 -22.31 -21.34
C LEU A 105 14.34 -23.21 -21.32
N PRO A 106 15.57 -22.69 -21.07
CA PRO A 106 16.76 -23.55 -20.95
C PRO A 106 16.71 -24.53 -19.76
N HIS A 107 15.92 -24.21 -18.73
CA HIS A 107 15.76 -25.01 -17.52
C HIS A 107 14.55 -25.96 -17.58
N TYR A 108 13.92 -26.08 -18.75
CA TYR A 108 12.68 -26.84 -18.90
C TYR A 108 12.93 -28.35 -18.90
N ASN A 109 12.25 -29.09 -18.02
CA ASN A 109 12.42 -30.53 -17.86
C ASN A 109 11.19 -31.34 -18.35
N LEU A 110 11.34 -32.67 -18.45
CA LEU A 110 10.27 -33.57 -18.90
C LEU A 110 9.11 -33.68 -17.90
N ASP A 111 9.36 -33.49 -16.61
CA ASP A 111 8.30 -33.52 -15.59
C ASP A 111 7.35 -32.32 -15.74
N TRP A 112 7.90 -31.13 -16.00
CA TRP A 112 7.15 -29.93 -16.31
C TRP A 112 6.40 -30.09 -17.63
N LEU A 113 6.99 -30.75 -18.63
CA LEU A 113 6.29 -31.08 -19.88
C LEU A 113 5.02 -31.89 -19.64
N ILE A 114 5.09 -32.95 -18.83
CA ILE A 114 3.94 -33.80 -18.54
C ILE A 114 2.85 -33.01 -17.81
N GLN A 115 3.23 -32.21 -16.82
CA GLN A 115 2.28 -31.40 -16.03
C GLN A 115 1.65 -30.29 -16.86
N ASP A 116 2.45 -29.57 -17.66
CA ASP A 116 1.97 -28.50 -18.54
C ASP A 116 1.07 -29.04 -19.67
N LEU A 117 1.35 -30.25 -20.17
CA LEU A 117 0.52 -30.96 -21.13
C LEU A 117 -0.84 -31.34 -20.52
N ILE A 118 -0.84 -31.94 -19.32
CA ILE A 118 -2.08 -32.31 -18.62
C ILE A 118 -2.91 -31.06 -18.31
N ALA A 119 -2.28 -30.02 -17.76
CA ALA A 119 -2.94 -28.75 -17.48
C ALA A 119 -3.49 -28.11 -18.77
N GLY A 120 -2.71 -28.13 -19.86
CA GLY A 120 -3.07 -27.52 -21.13
C GLY A 120 -4.24 -28.22 -21.82
N ILE A 121 -4.25 -29.56 -21.87
CA ILE A 121 -5.38 -30.33 -22.41
C ILE A 121 -6.63 -30.13 -21.56
N THR A 122 -6.50 -30.14 -20.23
CA THR A 122 -7.62 -29.97 -19.30
C THR A 122 -8.26 -28.59 -19.47
N VAL A 123 -7.45 -27.53 -19.56
CA VAL A 123 -7.93 -26.17 -19.80
C VAL A 123 -8.49 -26.04 -21.22
N GLY A 124 -7.83 -26.59 -22.23
CA GLY A 124 -8.27 -26.58 -23.63
C GLY A 124 -9.69 -27.15 -23.81
N CYS A 125 -10.00 -28.26 -23.14
CA CYS A 125 -11.34 -28.88 -23.17
C CYS A 125 -12.43 -27.95 -22.62
N VAL A 126 -12.10 -27.10 -21.65
CA VAL A 126 -13.03 -26.12 -21.07
C VAL A 126 -13.08 -24.84 -21.89
N LEU A 127 -11.95 -24.45 -22.46
CA LEU A 127 -11.75 -23.22 -23.22
C LEU A 127 -12.59 -23.21 -24.50
N VAL A 128 -12.65 -24.32 -25.24
CA VAL A 128 -13.42 -24.44 -26.50
C VAL A 128 -14.90 -24.05 -26.33
N PRO A 129 -15.69 -24.71 -25.48
CA PRO A 129 -17.11 -24.38 -25.31
C PRO A 129 -17.35 -23.01 -24.67
N GLN A 130 -16.53 -22.62 -23.69
CA GLN A 130 -16.67 -21.32 -23.04
C GLN A 130 -16.49 -20.16 -24.03
N SER A 131 -15.47 -20.24 -24.88
CA SER A 131 -15.16 -19.18 -25.83
C SER A 131 -16.21 -19.02 -26.93
N MET A 132 -16.82 -20.11 -27.37
CA MET A 132 -17.97 -20.06 -28.29
C MET A 132 -19.16 -19.34 -27.65
N SER A 133 -19.44 -19.61 -26.38
CA SER A 133 -20.52 -18.95 -25.65
C SER A 133 -20.23 -17.47 -25.40
N TYR A 134 -18.97 -17.10 -25.11
CA TYR A 134 -18.57 -15.71 -24.93
C TYR A 134 -18.66 -14.91 -26.24
N ALA A 135 -18.36 -15.52 -27.39
CA ALA A 135 -18.61 -14.89 -28.68
C ALA A 135 -20.10 -14.59 -28.92
N GLN A 136 -20.98 -15.50 -28.51
CA GLN A 136 -22.43 -15.27 -28.60
C GLN A 136 -22.90 -14.11 -27.70
N ILE A 137 -22.31 -13.98 -26.51
CA ILE A 137 -22.56 -12.83 -25.63
C ILE A 137 -22.07 -11.53 -26.30
N ALA A 138 -20.93 -11.59 -27.00
CA ALA A 138 -20.39 -10.49 -27.80
C ALA A 138 -21.16 -10.19 -29.10
N THR A 139 -22.28 -10.87 -29.38
CA THR A 139 -23.04 -10.80 -30.65
C THR A 139 -22.29 -11.24 -31.90
N LEU A 140 -21.24 -12.04 -31.71
CA LEU A 140 -20.40 -12.58 -32.77
C LEU A 140 -20.69 -14.06 -33.02
N ALA A 141 -20.33 -14.53 -34.20
CA ALA A 141 -20.37 -15.95 -34.51
C ALA A 141 -19.39 -16.75 -33.61
N PRO A 142 -19.72 -17.99 -33.23
CA PRO A 142 -18.89 -18.79 -32.31
C PRO A 142 -17.42 -18.96 -32.72
N GLN A 143 -17.10 -18.96 -34.02
CA GLN A 143 -15.72 -19.11 -34.48
C GLN A 143 -14.79 -17.98 -34.02
N TYR A 144 -15.28 -16.74 -33.91
CA TYR A 144 -14.46 -15.61 -33.47
C TYR A 144 -14.00 -15.77 -32.02
N GLY A 145 -14.80 -16.45 -31.18
CA GLY A 145 -14.39 -16.86 -29.84
C GLY A 145 -13.24 -17.86 -29.86
N LEU A 146 -13.30 -18.86 -30.74
CA LEU A 146 -12.24 -19.85 -30.90
C LEU A 146 -10.95 -19.20 -31.42
N TYR A 147 -11.05 -18.24 -32.34
CA TYR A 147 -9.90 -17.47 -32.86
C TYR A 147 -9.21 -16.67 -31.75
N SER A 148 -9.97 -15.86 -30.99
CA SER A 148 -9.44 -15.11 -29.84
C SER A 148 -8.78 -15.99 -28.79
N SER A 149 -9.28 -17.22 -28.60
CA SER A 149 -8.78 -18.11 -27.55
C SER A 149 -7.51 -18.85 -27.95
N PHE A 150 -7.42 -19.27 -29.20
CA PHE A 150 -6.24 -19.92 -29.75
C PHE A 150 -5.04 -18.95 -29.75
N ILE A 151 -5.21 -17.73 -30.30
CA ILE A 151 -4.15 -16.70 -30.29
C ILE A 151 -3.80 -16.32 -28.85
N GLY A 152 -4.84 -16.11 -28.02
CA GLY A 152 -4.71 -15.79 -26.61
C GLY A 152 -3.76 -16.74 -25.88
N ALA A 153 -4.05 -18.03 -25.98
CA ALA A 153 -3.28 -19.06 -25.30
C ALA A 153 -1.86 -19.24 -25.86
N PHE A 154 -1.65 -19.06 -27.17
CA PHE A 154 -0.34 -19.20 -27.81
C PHE A 154 0.59 -18.02 -27.51
N ILE A 155 0.17 -16.81 -27.85
CA ILE A 155 1.04 -15.63 -27.81
C ILE A 155 1.43 -15.28 -26.37
N TYR A 156 0.50 -15.47 -25.43
CA TYR A 156 0.76 -15.22 -24.02
C TYR A 156 1.95 -16.02 -23.49
N SER A 157 2.11 -17.29 -23.89
CA SER A 157 3.20 -18.15 -23.41
C SER A 157 4.61 -17.61 -23.67
N PHE A 158 4.79 -16.74 -24.67
CA PHE A 158 6.10 -16.18 -25.03
C PHE A 158 6.49 -14.96 -24.17
N PHE A 159 5.50 -14.16 -23.78
CA PHE A 159 5.71 -12.86 -23.11
C PHE A 159 5.30 -12.86 -21.63
N ALA A 160 4.57 -13.87 -21.17
CA ALA A 160 4.02 -13.93 -19.83
C ALA A 160 5.09 -14.07 -18.74
N THR A 161 4.81 -13.46 -17.59
CA THR A 161 5.47 -13.77 -16.31
C THR A 161 4.63 -14.74 -15.47
N SER A 162 3.31 -14.78 -15.70
CA SER A 162 2.40 -15.69 -15.01
C SER A 162 2.28 -17.05 -15.69
N LYS A 163 2.59 -18.12 -14.95
CA LYS A 163 2.36 -19.51 -15.41
C LYS A 163 0.87 -19.90 -15.39
N ASP A 164 0.10 -19.35 -14.46
CA ASP A 164 -1.27 -19.79 -14.16
C ASP A 164 -2.33 -19.10 -15.03
N VAL A 165 -2.02 -17.94 -15.59
CA VAL A 165 -3.01 -17.17 -16.37
C VAL A 165 -3.27 -17.85 -17.71
N CYS A 166 -4.54 -17.86 -18.09
CA CYS A 166 -5.02 -18.31 -19.39
C CYS A 166 -5.75 -17.16 -20.07
N ILE A 167 -5.23 -16.70 -21.21
CA ILE A 167 -5.83 -15.63 -22.00
C ILE A 167 -6.85 -16.20 -22.98
N GLY A 168 -7.98 -15.51 -23.08
CA GLY A 168 -8.99 -15.73 -24.11
C GLY A 168 -10.14 -14.74 -23.98
N PRO A 169 -11.23 -14.91 -24.74
CA PRO A 169 -12.42 -14.09 -24.59
C PRO A 169 -13.06 -14.34 -23.23
N VAL A 170 -13.45 -13.31 -22.50
CA VAL A 170 -14.08 -13.42 -21.17
C VAL A 170 -15.42 -12.70 -21.15
N ALA A 171 -16.34 -13.16 -20.31
CA ALA A 171 -17.71 -12.65 -20.24
C ALA A 171 -17.82 -11.12 -20.14
N VAL A 172 -17.03 -10.48 -19.27
CA VAL A 172 -17.09 -9.02 -19.07
C VAL A 172 -16.63 -8.28 -20.32
N MET A 173 -15.48 -8.68 -20.89
CA MET A 173 -14.98 -8.09 -22.13
C MET A 173 -15.90 -8.37 -23.33
N SER A 174 -16.55 -9.54 -23.37
CA SER A 174 -17.55 -9.87 -24.39
C SER A 174 -18.82 -9.01 -24.28
N LEU A 175 -19.31 -8.75 -23.06
CA LEU A 175 -20.42 -7.82 -22.83
C LEU A 175 -20.05 -6.40 -23.23
N GLN A 176 -18.84 -5.95 -22.89
CA GLN A 176 -18.32 -4.66 -23.33
C GLN A 176 -18.29 -4.58 -24.86
N THR A 177 -17.71 -5.59 -25.51
CA THR A 177 -17.65 -5.66 -26.98
C THR A 177 -19.04 -5.62 -27.62
N ALA A 178 -20.03 -6.32 -27.07
CA ALA A 178 -21.41 -6.27 -27.54
C ALA A 178 -22.02 -4.87 -27.48
N LYS A 179 -21.80 -4.14 -26.38
CA LYS A 179 -22.27 -2.76 -26.22
C LYS A 179 -21.62 -1.82 -27.23
N VAL A 180 -20.30 -1.96 -27.45
CA VAL A 180 -19.58 -1.17 -28.46
C VAL A 180 -20.15 -1.44 -29.85
N ILE A 181 -20.36 -2.70 -30.20
CA ILE A 181 -20.98 -3.09 -31.48
C ILE A 181 -22.38 -2.47 -31.61
N GLU A 182 -23.22 -2.57 -30.58
CA GLU A 182 -24.58 -2.03 -30.59
C GLU A 182 -24.59 -0.50 -30.74
N ARG A 183 -23.78 0.21 -29.96
CA ARG A 183 -23.67 1.68 -30.03
C ARG A 183 -23.21 2.12 -31.41
N VAL A 184 -22.12 1.53 -31.92
CA VAL A 184 -21.60 1.86 -33.25
C VAL A 184 -22.65 1.54 -34.30
N THR A 185 -23.25 0.35 -34.28
CA THR A 185 -24.25 -0.08 -35.29
C THR A 185 -25.51 0.78 -35.28
N SER A 186 -25.98 1.23 -34.10
CA SER A 186 -27.16 2.09 -33.95
C SER A 186 -26.99 3.48 -34.56
N GLY A 187 -25.75 3.96 -34.66
CA GLY A 187 -25.41 5.26 -35.25
C GLY A 187 -25.07 5.21 -36.74
N LEU A 188 -25.14 4.04 -37.40
CA LEU A 188 -24.79 3.87 -38.81
C LEU A 188 -26.00 3.99 -39.74
N THR A 189 -25.78 4.62 -40.89
CA THR A 189 -26.72 4.59 -42.01
C THR A 189 -26.72 3.22 -42.73
N ALA A 190 -27.78 2.90 -43.48
CA ALA A 190 -27.95 1.59 -44.11
C ALA A 190 -26.79 1.21 -45.05
N ASP A 191 -26.20 2.18 -45.74
CA ASP A 191 -25.05 1.97 -46.62
C ASP A 191 -23.77 1.66 -45.82
N GLU A 192 -23.58 2.32 -44.68
CA GLU A 192 -22.42 2.09 -43.79
C GLU A 192 -22.49 0.73 -43.07
N GLN A 193 -23.67 0.19 -42.80
CA GLN A 193 -23.83 -1.12 -42.13
C GLN A 193 -23.26 -2.29 -42.94
N THR A 194 -23.17 -2.17 -44.28
CA THR A 194 -22.48 -3.18 -45.11
C THR A 194 -20.96 -3.13 -45.00
N ILE A 195 -20.40 -1.98 -44.62
CA ILE A 195 -18.96 -1.75 -44.48
C ILE A 195 -18.48 -2.09 -43.07
N TYR A 196 -19.24 -1.70 -42.05
CA TYR A 196 -18.91 -1.92 -40.65
C TYR A 196 -19.65 -3.14 -40.07
N THR A 197 -19.18 -4.33 -40.42
CA THR A 197 -19.71 -5.58 -39.84
C THR A 197 -19.28 -5.73 -38.38
N ALA A 198 -20.11 -6.36 -37.54
CA ALA A 198 -19.81 -6.61 -36.12
C ALA A 198 -18.41 -7.21 -35.83
N PRO A 199 -17.89 -8.19 -36.61
CA PRO A 199 -16.52 -8.70 -36.42
C PRO A 199 -15.44 -7.64 -36.68
N ILE A 200 -15.64 -6.75 -37.66
CA ILE A 200 -14.68 -5.67 -37.98
C ILE A 200 -14.61 -4.68 -36.83
N ILE A 201 -15.76 -4.29 -36.28
CA ILE A 201 -15.84 -3.39 -35.12
C ILE A 201 -15.12 -4.03 -33.91
N ALA A 202 -15.37 -5.32 -33.66
CA ALA A 202 -14.76 -6.06 -32.57
C ALA A 202 -13.23 -6.19 -32.74
N THR A 203 -12.75 -6.51 -33.94
CA THR A 203 -11.32 -6.60 -34.23
C THR A 203 -10.63 -5.23 -34.19
N ALA A 204 -11.28 -4.16 -34.62
CA ALA A 204 -10.76 -2.79 -34.46
C ALA A 204 -10.65 -2.38 -32.99
N LEU A 205 -11.61 -2.79 -32.15
CA LEU A 205 -11.52 -2.61 -30.70
C LEU A 205 -10.33 -3.38 -30.12
N ALA A 206 -10.09 -4.61 -30.57
CA ALA A 206 -8.92 -5.41 -30.18
C ALA A 206 -7.60 -4.75 -30.57
N LEU A 207 -7.53 -4.20 -31.79
CA LEU A 207 -6.36 -3.46 -32.28
C LEU A 207 -6.03 -2.27 -31.37
N LEU A 208 -7.00 -1.39 -31.11
CA LEU A 208 -6.79 -0.20 -30.30
C LEU A 208 -6.44 -0.54 -28.85
N CYS A 209 -7.14 -1.51 -28.26
CA CYS A 209 -6.83 -2.02 -26.94
C CYS A 209 -5.41 -2.61 -26.88
N GLY A 210 -4.98 -3.32 -27.92
CA GLY A 210 -3.65 -3.90 -28.06
C GLY A 210 -2.55 -2.86 -28.19
N ILE A 211 -2.75 -1.82 -29.01
CA ILE A 211 -1.81 -0.70 -29.17
C ILE A 211 -1.61 0.01 -27.82
N ILE A 212 -2.70 0.37 -27.15
CA ILE A 212 -2.64 1.15 -25.92
C ILE A 212 -2.03 0.31 -24.78
N SER A 213 -2.43 -0.96 -24.64
CA SER A 213 -1.87 -1.83 -23.60
C SER A 213 -0.37 -2.11 -23.81
N THR A 214 0.04 -2.35 -25.05
CA THR A 214 1.46 -2.49 -25.41
C THR A 214 2.24 -1.20 -25.14
N GLY A 215 1.66 -0.03 -25.46
CA GLY A 215 2.25 1.27 -25.20
C GLY A 215 2.46 1.54 -23.70
N ILE A 216 1.45 1.27 -22.87
CA ILE A 216 1.55 1.37 -21.40
C ILE A 216 2.64 0.43 -20.87
N GLY A 217 2.73 -0.79 -21.41
CA GLY A 217 3.75 -1.77 -21.04
C GLY A 217 5.18 -1.33 -21.41
N PHE A 218 5.41 -0.85 -22.63
CA PHE A 218 6.74 -0.36 -23.05
C PHE A 218 7.17 0.92 -22.33
N LEU A 219 6.22 1.79 -21.99
CA LEU A 219 6.49 2.98 -21.18
C LEU A 219 6.66 2.66 -19.69
N ARG A 220 6.55 1.38 -19.28
CA ARG A 220 6.60 0.91 -17.88
C ARG A 220 5.63 1.67 -16.96
N LEU A 221 4.44 1.96 -17.48
CA LEU A 221 3.38 2.66 -16.76
C LEU A 221 2.49 1.69 -15.95
N GLY A 222 2.94 0.46 -15.68
CA GLY A 222 2.21 -0.53 -14.89
C GLY A 222 1.96 -0.12 -13.44
N PHE A 223 2.73 0.85 -12.92
CA PHE A 223 2.47 1.47 -11.62
C PHE A 223 1.07 2.13 -11.55
N LEU A 224 0.53 2.62 -12.68
CA LEU A 224 -0.80 3.24 -12.71
C LEU A 224 -1.91 2.28 -12.28
N ILE A 225 -1.69 0.99 -12.48
CA ILE A 225 -2.66 -0.05 -12.15
C ILE A 225 -2.59 -0.42 -10.66
N GLU A 226 -1.53 0.00 -9.97
CA GLU A 226 -1.38 -0.17 -8.52
C GLU A 226 -2.22 0.82 -7.71
N PHE A 227 -2.68 1.92 -8.34
CA PHE A 227 -3.65 2.82 -7.70
C PHE A 227 -5.03 2.19 -7.53
N ILE A 228 -5.29 1.03 -8.13
CA ILE A 228 -6.58 0.36 -8.06
C ILE A 228 -6.56 -0.63 -6.89
N SER A 229 -7.31 -0.27 -5.84
CA SER A 229 -7.32 -1.03 -4.59
C SER A 229 -7.87 -2.45 -4.78
N LEU A 230 -7.37 -3.40 -3.98
CA LEU A 230 -7.85 -4.78 -4.01
C LEU A 230 -9.36 -4.88 -3.67
N ASN A 231 -9.84 -3.95 -2.85
CA ASN A 231 -11.25 -3.86 -2.42
C ASN A 231 -12.15 -3.42 -3.59
N ALA A 232 -11.70 -2.44 -4.39
CA ALA A 232 -12.36 -2.02 -5.62
C ALA A 232 -12.47 -3.19 -6.63
N VAL A 233 -11.37 -3.92 -6.84
CA VAL A 233 -11.34 -5.10 -7.72
C VAL A 233 -12.31 -6.17 -7.21
N ALA A 234 -12.31 -6.48 -5.91
CA ALA A 234 -13.22 -7.45 -5.31
C ALA A 234 -14.71 -7.08 -5.48
N GLY A 235 -15.04 -5.79 -5.32
CA GLY A 235 -16.39 -5.27 -5.53
C GLY A 235 -16.84 -5.40 -6.97
N PHE A 236 -16.00 -4.97 -7.92
CA PHE A 236 -16.24 -5.11 -9.35
C PHE A 236 -16.41 -6.58 -9.78
N MET A 237 -15.54 -7.48 -9.31
CA MET A 237 -15.63 -8.91 -9.61
C MET A 237 -16.95 -9.52 -9.12
N THR A 238 -17.36 -9.16 -7.90
CA THR A 238 -18.61 -9.67 -7.30
C THR A 238 -19.83 -9.17 -8.07
N GLY A 239 -19.87 -7.87 -8.38
CA GLY A 239 -20.95 -7.29 -9.17
C GLY A 239 -21.04 -7.85 -10.60
N SER A 240 -19.90 -7.97 -11.27
CA SER A 240 -19.82 -8.56 -12.62
C SER A 240 -20.20 -10.03 -12.63
N ALA A 241 -19.75 -10.81 -11.64
CA ALA A 241 -20.11 -12.21 -11.50
C ALA A 241 -21.63 -12.39 -11.33
N PHE A 242 -22.25 -11.57 -10.49
CA PHE A 242 -23.70 -11.58 -10.30
C PHE A 242 -24.45 -11.22 -11.59
N ASN A 243 -23.99 -10.19 -12.32
CA ASN A 243 -24.56 -9.80 -13.60
C ASN A 243 -24.50 -10.96 -14.62
N ILE A 244 -23.34 -11.59 -14.78
CA ILE A 244 -23.16 -12.71 -15.70
C ILE A 244 -24.09 -13.88 -15.35
N ILE A 245 -24.19 -14.25 -14.06
CA ILE A 245 -25.08 -15.33 -13.61
C ILE A 245 -26.52 -15.00 -14.01
N CYS A 246 -27.01 -13.80 -13.69
CA CYS A 246 -28.36 -13.36 -14.03
C CYS A 246 -28.61 -13.36 -15.55
N GLY A 247 -27.65 -12.89 -16.34
CA GLY A 247 -27.72 -12.88 -17.81
C GLY A 247 -27.75 -14.28 -18.45
N GLN A 248 -27.24 -15.31 -17.77
CA GLN A 248 -27.29 -16.69 -18.27
C GLN A 248 -28.57 -17.44 -17.93
N VAL A 249 -29.35 -17.01 -16.92
CA VAL A 249 -30.59 -17.70 -16.51
C VAL A 249 -31.62 -17.82 -17.65
N PRO A 250 -31.90 -16.77 -18.46
CA PRO A 250 -32.84 -16.90 -19.58
C PRO A 250 -32.43 -17.93 -20.64
N ALA A 251 -31.12 -18.08 -20.88
CA ALA A 251 -30.58 -19.08 -21.80
C ALA A 251 -30.59 -20.48 -21.19
N LEU A 252 -30.37 -20.59 -19.89
CA LEU A 252 -30.52 -21.84 -19.13
C LEU A 252 -31.94 -22.41 -19.23
N MET A 253 -32.97 -21.55 -19.21
CA MET A 253 -34.39 -21.94 -19.21
C MET A 253 -35.05 -21.99 -20.61
N GLY A 254 -34.37 -21.48 -21.65
CA GLY A 254 -34.84 -21.57 -23.05
C GLY A 254 -35.67 -20.40 -23.60
N TYR A 255 -35.77 -19.29 -22.85
CA TYR A 255 -36.53 -18.10 -23.27
C TYR A 255 -35.68 -16.84 -23.47
N ASN A 256 -34.36 -16.99 -23.65
CA ASN A 256 -33.40 -15.89 -23.85
C ASN A 256 -33.85 -14.80 -24.85
N LYS A 257 -34.55 -15.17 -25.94
CA LYS A 257 -35.03 -14.18 -26.93
C LYS A 257 -36.05 -13.17 -26.38
N LYS A 258 -36.70 -13.47 -25.27
CA LYS A 258 -37.74 -12.61 -24.64
C LYS A 258 -37.17 -11.66 -23.58
N VAL A 259 -35.91 -11.84 -23.17
CA VAL A 259 -35.29 -11.05 -22.10
C VAL A 259 -34.11 -10.28 -22.67
N ASN A 260 -34.10 -8.96 -22.49
CA ASN A 260 -32.93 -8.15 -22.77
C ASN A 260 -31.88 -8.36 -21.67
N THR A 261 -30.91 -9.26 -21.91
CA THR A 261 -29.81 -9.57 -20.97
C THR A 261 -28.76 -8.48 -20.88
N ARG A 262 -28.91 -7.37 -21.62
CA ARG A 262 -27.99 -6.22 -21.62
C ARG A 262 -28.46 -5.06 -20.75
N ALA A 263 -29.71 -5.11 -20.30
CA ALA A 263 -30.25 -4.16 -19.35
C ALA A 263 -29.48 -4.23 -18.01
N SER A 264 -29.69 -3.24 -17.16
CA SER A 264 -29.18 -3.27 -15.78
C SER A 264 -29.60 -4.56 -15.08
N THR A 265 -28.72 -5.13 -14.25
CA THR A 265 -28.88 -6.49 -13.74
C THR A 265 -30.20 -6.70 -12.99
N TYR A 266 -30.66 -5.69 -12.23
CA TYR A 266 -31.94 -5.76 -11.55
C TYR A 266 -33.14 -5.93 -12.52
N GLU A 267 -33.11 -5.29 -13.70
CA GLU A 267 -34.15 -5.45 -14.72
C GLU A 267 -34.09 -6.83 -15.36
N VAL A 268 -32.88 -7.35 -15.60
CA VAL A 268 -32.69 -8.72 -16.08
C VAL A 268 -33.31 -9.71 -15.09
N VAL A 269 -33.09 -9.53 -13.79
CA VAL A 269 -33.70 -10.37 -12.74
C VAL A 269 -35.22 -10.29 -12.79
N ILE A 270 -35.80 -9.08 -12.81
CA ILE A 270 -37.25 -8.87 -12.84
C ILE A 270 -37.86 -9.49 -14.10
N ASN A 271 -37.28 -9.22 -15.27
CA ASN A 271 -37.79 -9.75 -16.55
C ASN A 271 -37.61 -11.27 -16.66
N THR A 272 -36.55 -11.82 -16.07
CA THR A 272 -36.34 -13.27 -15.98
C THR A 272 -37.42 -13.93 -15.14
N LEU A 273 -37.80 -13.33 -14.01
CA LEU A 273 -38.88 -13.83 -13.14
C LEU A 273 -40.26 -13.70 -13.80
N LYS A 274 -40.52 -12.61 -14.54
CA LYS A 274 -41.77 -12.42 -15.29
C LYS A 274 -42.00 -13.49 -16.37
N HIS A 275 -40.94 -13.88 -17.07
CA HIS A 275 -41.01 -14.86 -18.17
C HIS A 275 -40.73 -16.29 -17.72
N LEU A 276 -40.68 -16.56 -16.42
CA LEU A 276 -40.52 -17.92 -15.91
C LEU A 276 -41.59 -18.91 -16.41
N PRO A 277 -42.86 -18.52 -16.64
CA PRO A 277 -43.86 -19.40 -17.25
C PRO A 277 -43.54 -19.81 -18.71
N ASP A 278 -42.67 -19.09 -19.42
CA ASP A 278 -42.30 -19.36 -20.82
C ASP A 278 -41.18 -20.39 -20.98
N THR A 279 -40.89 -21.16 -19.93
CA THR A 279 -39.81 -22.14 -19.88
C THR A 279 -40.00 -23.25 -20.90
N LYS A 280 -38.92 -23.59 -21.64
CA LYS A 280 -38.92 -24.65 -22.67
C LYS A 280 -38.25 -25.92 -22.17
N LEU A 281 -38.28 -26.97 -22.99
CA LEU A 281 -37.53 -28.22 -22.75
C LEU A 281 -36.02 -28.00 -22.60
N ASP A 282 -35.50 -26.88 -23.11
CA ASP A 282 -34.12 -26.41 -22.87
C ASP A 282 -33.75 -26.37 -21.37
N ALA A 283 -34.70 -26.10 -20.47
CA ALA A 283 -34.45 -26.09 -19.03
C ALA A 283 -33.95 -27.43 -18.49
N VAL A 284 -34.36 -28.56 -19.08
CA VAL A 284 -33.84 -29.89 -18.73
C VAL A 284 -32.35 -29.98 -19.06
N PHE A 285 -31.95 -29.44 -20.22
CA PHE A 285 -30.56 -29.35 -20.68
C PHE A 285 -29.76 -28.23 -20.00
N GLY A 286 -30.38 -27.42 -19.14
CA GLY A 286 -29.72 -26.42 -18.31
C GLY A 286 -29.59 -26.88 -16.85
N LEU A 287 -30.73 -27.13 -16.19
CA LEU A 287 -30.81 -27.42 -14.76
C LEU A 287 -30.20 -28.76 -14.37
N ILE A 288 -30.35 -29.82 -15.18
CA ILE A 288 -29.75 -31.12 -14.88
C ILE A 288 -28.22 -31.04 -14.96
N PRO A 289 -27.60 -30.53 -16.05
CA PRO A 289 -26.16 -30.28 -16.07
C PRO A 289 -25.67 -29.42 -14.91
N LEU A 290 -26.38 -28.33 -14.59
CA LEU A 290 -26.01 -27.44 -13.49
C LEU A 290 -26.01 -28.19 -12.15
N SER A 291 -27.05 -28.99 -11.88
CA SER A 291 -27.16 -29.80 -10.67
C SER A 291 -26.05 -30.84 -10.60
N ILE A 292 -25.78 -31.55 -11.71
CA ILE A 292 -24.67 -32.52 -11.81
C ILE A 292 -23.34 -31.82 -11.55
N LEU A 293 -23.11 -30.63 -12.09
CA LEU A 293 -21.87 -29.88 -11.90
C LEU A 293 -21.60 -29.48 -10.45
N TYR A 294 -22.64 -29.05 -9.71
CA TYR A 294 -22.51 -28.76 -8.28
C TYR A 294 -22.39 -30.03 -7.43
N LEU A 295 -23.14 -31.08 -7.74
CA LEU A 295 -23.03 -32.38 -7.06
C LEU A 295 -21.63 -32.98 -7.25
N CYS A 296 -21.11 -32.98 -8.48
CA CYS A 296 -19.75 -33.40 -8.79
C CYS A 296 -18.72 -32.54 -8.05
N LYS A 297 -18.91 -31.21 -7.99
CA LYS A 297 -18.01 -30.34 -7.22
C LYS A 297 -18.02 -30.68 -5.73
N TRP A 298 -19.21 -30.83 -5.13
CA TRP A 298 -19.35 -31.19 -3.72
C TRP A 298 -18.71 -32.55 -3.42
N PHE A 299 -18.96 -33.55 -4.28
CA PHE A 299 -18.42 -34.89 -4.15
C PHE A 299 -16.88 -34.92 -4.29
N PHE A 300 -16.36 -34.35 -5.38
CA PHE A 300 -14.92 -34.42 -5.70
C PHE A 300 -14.06 -33.41 -4.92
N SER A 301 -14.60 -32.27 -4.49
CA SER A 301 -13.82 -31.24 -3.78
C SER A 301 -13.98 -31.26 -2.26
N SER A 302 -15.11 -31.75 -1.73
CA SER A 302 -15.36 -31.77 -0.28
C SER A 302 -15.39 -33.19 0.25
N LEU A 303 -16.35 -34.02 -0.19
CA LEU A 303 -16.59 -35.33 0.41
C LEU A 303 -15.40 -36.30 0.22
N GLY A 304 -14.90 -36.42 -1.01
CA GLY A 304 -13.79 -37.32 -1.35
C GLY A 304 -12.49 -37.00 -0.60
N PRO A 305 -11.97 -35.76 -0.68
CA PRO A 305 -10.76 -35.38 0.05
C PRO A 305 -10.90 -35.45 1.57
N GLN A 306 -12.06 -35.09 2.13
CA GLN A 306 -12.28 -35.22 3.58
C GLN A 306 -12.25 -36.69 4.03
N TYR A 307 -12.86 -37.58 3.26
CA TYR A 307 -12.81 -39.03 3.52
C TYR A 307 -11.38 -39.57 3.40
N LEU A 308 -10.64 -39.18 2.36
CA LEU A 308 -9.23 -39.56 2.19
C LEU A 308 -8.33 -39.00 3.30
N ASN A 309 -8.51 -37.76 3.73
CA ASN A 309 -7.75 -37.17 4.82
C ASN A 309 -8.01 -37.90 6.14
N LYS A 310 -9.26 -38.28 6.41
CA LYS A 310 -9.63 -39.10 7.57
C LYS A 310 -9.01 -40.49 7.53
N LEU A 311 -8.92 -41.10 6.34
CA LEU A 311 -8.22 -42.37 6.14
C LEU A 311 -6.70 -42.22 6.29
N SER A 312 -6.11 -41.16 5.74
CA SER A 312 -4.68 -40.87 5.78
C SER A 312 -4.16 -40.59 7.19
N ASN A 313 -5.01 -40.06 8.08
CA ASN A 313 -4.63 -39.72 9.45
C ASN A 313 -4.66 -40.94 10.41
N ARG A 314 -4.89 -42.16 9.91
CA ARG A 314 -4.82 -43.38 10.71
C ARG A 314 -3.35 -43.80 10.94
N ARG A 315 -2.96 -44.03 12.21
CA ARG A 315 -1.57 -44.33 12.60
C ARG A 315 -0.99 -45.65 12.00
N ASN A 316 -1.83 -46.63 11.66
CA ASN A 316 -1.40 -47.96 11.20
C ASN A 316 -1.64 -48.18 9.69
N LEU A 317 -1.11 -47.30 8.83
CA LEU A 317 -1.20 -47.46 7.38
C LEU A 317 0.06 -48.09 6.81
N THR A 318 -0.11 -49.13 6.00
CA THR A 318 0.99 -49.72 5.21
C THR A 318 1.42 -48.77 4.08
N GLU A 319 2.69 -48.81 3.66
CA GLU A 319 3.21 -48.04 2.52
C GLU A 319 2.37 -48.19 1.23
N ARG A 320 1.83 -49.40 0.98
CA ARG A 320 0.89 -49.64 -0.13
C ARG A 320 -0.40 -48.84 0.00
N GLN A 321 -0.98 -48.75 1.20
CA GLN A 321 -2.21 -48.01 1.46
C GLN A 321 -1.99 -46.49 1.30
N ARG A 322 -0.84 -45.96 1.74
CA ARG A 322 -0.47 -44.55 1.54
C ARG A 322 -0.37 -44.20 0.05
N LYS A 323 0.26 -45.06 -0.75
CA LYS A 323 0.32 -44.89 -2.22
C LYS A 323 -1.06 -44.88 -2.84
N ILE A 324 -1.93 -45.83 -2.47
CA ILE A 324 -3.32 -45.90 -2.98
C ILE A 324 -4.11 -44.64 -2.61
N ILE A 325 -4.01 -44.16 -1.37
CA ILE A 325 -4.65 -42.92 -0.92
C ILE A 325 -4.17 -41.72 -1.74
N LYS A 326 -2.87 -41.63 -2.04
CA LYS A 326 -2.29 -40.58 -2.90
C LYS A 326 -2.83 -40.65 -4.34
N TYR A 327 -2.90 -41.85 -4.92
CA TYR A 327 -3.48 -42.05 -6.26
C TYR A 327 -4.97 -41.69 -6.32
N LEU A 328 -5.75 -42.08 -5.31
CA LEU A 328 -7.16 -41.69 -5.17
C LEU A 328 -7.31 -40.17 -5.01
N GLY A 329 -6.41 -39.53 -4.26
CA GLY A 329 -6.37 -38.07 -4.13
C GLY A 329 -6.17 -37.38 -5.49
N ASN A 330 -5.18 -37.84 -6.26
CA ASN A 330 -4.93 -37.34 -7.61
C ASN A 330 -6.12 -37.61 -8.54
N TYR A 331 -6.77 -38.77 -8.44
CA TYR A 331 -7.96 -39.09 -9.23
C TYR A 331 -9.12 -38.14 -8.94
N PHE A 332 -9.46 -37.89 -7.67
CA PHE A 332 -10.52 -36.93 -7.33
C PHE A 332 -10.17 -35.52 -7.78
N PHE A 333 -8.90 -35.15 -7.68
CA PHE A 333 -8.39 -33.87 -8.14
C PHE A 333 -8.62 -33.68 -9.66
N TYR A 334 -8.15 -34.62 -10.50
CA TYR A 334 -8.33 -34.53 -11.96
C TYR A 334 -9.79 -34.69 -12.39
N SER A 335 -10.57 -35.54 -11.70
CA SER A 335 -12.00 -35.70 -11.98
C SER A 335 -12.79 -34.41 -11.72
N ASN A 336 -12.44 -33.68 -10.66
CA ASN A 336 -13.01 -32.35 -10.38
C ASN A 336 -12.67 -31.35 -11.49
N ALA A 337 -11.45 -31.42 -12.03
CA ALA A 337 -10.97 -30.54 -13.09
C ALA A 337 -11.69 -30.80 -14.44
N MET A 338 -11.89 -32.06 -14.81
CA MET A 338 -12.51 -32.44 -16.09
C MET A 338 -14.04 -32.36 -16.13
N ARG A 339 -14.72 -32.16 -14.98
CA ARG A 339 -16.19 -32.20 -14.87
C ARG A 339 -16.94 -31.38 -15.91
N ASN A 340 -16.44 -30.16 -16.22
CA ASN A 340 -17.10 -29.25 -17.17
C ASN A 340 -17.05 -29.83 -18.58
N GLY A 341 -15.89 -30.36 -18.99
CA GLY A 341 -15.72 -31.00 -20.30
C GLY A 341 -16.56 -32.27 -20.42
N VAL A 342 -16.56 -33.12 -19.39
CA VAL A 342 -17.34 -34.38 -19.37
C VAL A 342 -18.83 -34.10 -19.52
N VAL A 343 -19.39 -33.15 -18.75
CA VAL A 343 -20.81 -32.78 -18.83
C VAL A 343 -21.17 -32.29 -20.24
N ILE A 344 -20.33 -31.46 -20.86
CA ILE A 344 -20.59 -30.97 -22.22
C ILE A 344 -20.59 -32.13 -23.23
N ILE A 345 -19.61 -33.04 -23.16
CA ILE A 345 -19.54 -34.19 -24.06
C ILE A 345 -20.79 -35.07 -23.92
N VAL A 346 -21.18 -35.41 -22.68
CA VAL A 346 -22.34 -36.26 -22.41
C VAL A 346 -23.63 -35.62 -22.93
N PHE A 347 -23.88 -34.36 -22.60
CA PHE A 347 -25.11 -33.68 -23.04
C PHE A 347 -25.12 -33.37 -24.54
N THR A 348 -23.95 -33.23 -25.18
CA THR A 348 -23.85 -33.15 -26.64
C THR A 348 -24.21 -34.49 -27.29
N ALA A 349 -23.78 -35.61 -26.72
CA ALA A 349 -24.16 -36.95 -27.22
C ALA A 349 -25.66 -37.22 -27.06
N ILE A 350 -26.25 -36.83 -25.92
CA ILE A 350 -27.70 -36.93 -25.67
C ILE A 350 -28.47 -36.04 -26.65
N SER A 351 -28.02 -34.80 -26.85
CA SER A 351 -28.60 -33.87 -27.82
C SER A 351 -28.54 -34.43 -29.24
N TRP A 352 -27.39 -34.97 -29.64
CA TRP A 352 -27.22 -35.64 -30.93
C TRP A 352 -28.21 -36.81 -31.09
N ALA A 353 -28.38 -37.65 -30.07
CA ALA A 353 -29.32 -38.77 -30.12
C ALA A 353 -30.77 -38.34 -30.32
N ILE A 354 -31.17 -37.20 -29.74
CA ILE A 354 -32.54 -36.66 -29.84
C ILE A 354 -32.79 -35.91 -31.16
N THR A 355 -31.74 -35.28 -31.70
CA THR A 355 -31.81 -34.44 -32.90
C THR A 355 -31.55 -35.20 -34.19
N ARG A 356 -30.91 -36.37 -34.13
CA ARG A 356 -30.62 -37.20 -35.29
C ARG A 356 -31.91 -37.62 -36.01
N GLY A 357 -31.99 -37.34 -37.32
CA GLY A 357 -33.12 -37.71 -38.17
C GLY A 357 -34.29 -36.73 -38.17
N LYS A 358 -34.20 -35.60 -37.45
CA LYS A 358 -35.21 -34.52 -37.45
C LYS A 358 -34.73 -33.35 -38.29
N SER A 359 -35.65 -32.69 -39.00
CA SER A 359 -35.35 -31.45 -39.74
C SER A 359 -35.10 -30.28 -38.78
N SER A 360 -34.30 -29.29 -39.20
CA SER A 360 -33.85 -28.12 -38.41
C SER A 360 -35.01 -27.35 -37.75
N THR A 361 -36.19 -27.32 -38.37
CA THR A 361 -37.42 -26.68 -37.84
C THR A 361 -38.17 -27.51 -36.79
N SER A 362 -37.90 -28.81 -36.69
CA SER A 362 -38.57 -29.77 -35.78
C SER A 362 -37.73 -30.12 -34.56
N VAL A 363 -36.59 -29.44 -34.35
CA VAL A 363 -35.70 -29.70 -33.23
C VAL A 363 -36.30 -29.09 -31.95
N PRO A 364 -36.54 -29.90 -30.90
CA PRO A 364 -37.21 -29.43 -29.68
C PRO A 364 -36.30 -28.61 -28.74
N ILE A 365 -34.98 -28.60 -28.99
CA ILE A 365 -33.96 -28.03 -28.10
C ILE A 365 -33.13 -26.99 -28.86
N SER A 366 -32.74 -25.91 -28.19
CA SER A 366 -31.85 -24.91 -28.77
C SER A 366 -30.39 -25.41 -28.85
N ILE A 367 -29.94 -25.69 -30.07
CA ILE A 367 -28.56 -26.10 -30.38
C ILE A 367 -27.71 -24.93 -30.90
N LEU A 368 -26.39 -25.09 -30.84
CA LEU A 368 -25.40 -24.07 -31.22
C LEU A 368 -25.52 -23.64 -32.68
N GLY A 369 -25.52 -24.61 -33.61
CA GLY A 369 -25.53 -24.38 -35.06
C GLY A 369 -24.16 -24.59 -35.72
N THR A 370 -24.06 -24.28 -37.02
CA THR A 370 -22.88 -24.58 -37.84
C THR A 370 -21.68 -23.71 -37.47
N VAL A 371 -20.53 -24.33 -37.17
CA VAL A 371 -19.25 -23.66 -36.98
C VAL A 371 -18.34 -23.99 -38.17
N PRO A 372 -17.76 -23.00 -38.87
CA PRO A 372 -16.89 -23.26 -40.01
C PRO A 372 -15.64 -24.04 -39.59
N LYS A 373 -15.24 -25.02 -40.41
CA LYS A 373 -13.98 -25.75 -40.27
C LYS A 373 -12.79 -24.86 -40.61
N GLY A 374 -11.79 -24.88 -39.73
CA GLY A 374 -10.50 -24.22 -39.96
C GLY A 374 -10.51 -22.69 -39.80
N LEU A 375 -9.34 -22.11 -40.02
CA LEU A 375 -9.12 -20.67 -39.95
C LEU A 375 -9.46 -20.07 -41.33
N LYS A 376 -10.70 -19.57 -41.50
CA LYS A 376 -11.17 -19.04 -42.78
C LYS A 376 -10.93 -17.54 -42.95
N GLU A 377 -10.95 -16.81 -41.83
CA GLU A 377 -10.88 -15.33 -41.79
C GLU A 377 -9.45 -14.83 -41.49
N VAL A 378 -8.43 -15.49 -42.05
CA VAL A 378 -7.03 -15.05 -41.87
C VAL A 378 -6.70 -14.03 -42.94
N ALA A 379 -6.56 -12.77 -42.54
CA ALA A 379 -6.24 -11.68 -43.45
C ALA A 379 -5.53 -10.55 -42.69
N VAL A 380 -4.78 -9.73 -43.43
CA VAL A 380 -4.31 -8.45 -42.89
C VAL A 380 -5.54 -7.58 -42.62
N PHE A 381 -5.70 -7.17 -41.37
CA PHE A 381 -6.86 -6.38 -40.95
C PHE A 381 -6.82 -4.99 -41.59
N LYS A 382 -7.81 -4.69 -42.43
CA LYS A 382 -7.98 -3.36 -43.04
C LYS A 382 -9.03 -2.59 -42.27
N VAL A 383 -8.60 -1.52 -41.61
CA VAL A 383 -9.49 -0.64 -40.84
C VAL A 383 -10.27 0.25 -41.82
N PRO A 384 -11.62 0.21 -41.83
CA PRO A 384 -12.39 1.16 -42.60
C PRO A 384 -12.23 2.57 -42.05
N GLY A 385 -12.18 3.58 -42.93
CA GLY A 385 -12.04 4.99 -42.53
C GLY A 385 -13.13 5.42 -41.52
N GLY A 386 -12.78 6.29 -40.57
CA GLY A 386 -13.71 6.82 -39.56
C GLY A 386 -14.12 5.85 -38.44
N LEU A 387 -13.72 4.58 -38.46
CA LEU A 387 -14.10 3.62 -37.41
C LEU A 387 -13.50 3.97 -36.04
N PHE A 388 -12.26 4.47 -36.01
CA PHE A 388 -11.58 4.82 -34.76
C PHE A 388 -12.26 5.98 -34.02
N GLU A 389 -12.77 6.99 -34.74
CA GLU A 389 -13.54 8.09 -34.14
C GLU A 389 -14.83 7.59 -33.50
N LYS A 390 -15.53 6.66 -34.18
CA LYS A 390 -16.76 6.05 -33.66
C LYS A 390 -16.46 5.18 -32.42
N LEU A 391 -15.29 4.55 -32.33
CA LEU A 391 -14.86 3.73 -31.19
C LEU A 391 -14.33 4.53 -29.99
N ALA A 392 -13.79 5.73 -30.22
CA ALA A 392 -13.08 6.51 -29.21
C ALA A 392 -13.79 6.65 -27.84
N PRO A 393 -15.12 6.90 -27.77
CA PRO A 393 -15.81 7.05 -26.48
C PRO A 393 -15.81 5.79 -25.60
N ASP A 394 -15.77 4.59 -26.19
CA ASP A 394 -15.80 3.32 -25.44
C ASP A 394 -14.41 2.76 -25.15
N LEU A 395 -13.34 3.40 -25.65
CA LEU A 395 -11.98 2.92 -25.44
C LEU A 395 -11.56 2.96 -23.97
N PRO A 396 -11.81 4.05 -23.21
CA PRO A 396 -11.36 4.11 -21.81
C PRO A 396 -11.93 2.98 -20.96
N SER A 397 -13.24 2.70 -21.04
CA SER A 397 -13.86 1.59 -20.32
C SER A 397 -13.30 0.24 -20.76
N SER A 398 -13.14 0.03 -22.06
CA SER A 398 -12.66 -1.24 -22.63
C SER A 398 -11.23 -1.55 -22.21
N ILE A 399 -10.34 -0.55 -22.21
CA ILE A 399 -8.95 -0.70 -21.79
C ILE A 399 -8.89 -0.95 -20.28
N ILE A 400 -9.60 -0.16 -19.49
CA ILE A 400 -9.59 -0.34 -18.03
C ILE A 400 -10.06 -1.76 -17.66
N ILE A 401 -11.15 -2.25 -18.26
CA ILE A 401 -11.64 -3.62 -18.06
C ILE A 401 -10.56 -4.64 -18.45
N LEU A 402 -9.99 -4.50 -19.65
CA LEU A 402 -8.97 -5.41 -20.17
C LEU A 402 -7.77 -5.53 -19.22
N LEU A 403 -7.24 -4.39 -18.78
CA LEU A 403 -6.06 -4.31 -17.93
C LEU A 403 -6.33 -4.76 -16.50
N LEU A 404 -7.45 -4.32 -15.93
CA LEU A 404 -7.83 -4.65 -14.56
C LEU A 404 -8.07 -6.13 -14.36
N GLU A 405 -8.86 -6.73 -15.25
CA GLU A 405 -9.19 -8.14 -15.15
C GLU A 405 -7.91 -8.98 -15.23
N HIS A 406 -7.03 -8.67 -16.19
CA HIS A 406 -5.76 -9.38 -16.36
C HIS A 406 -4.85 -9.28 -15.13
N ILE A 407 -4.56 -8.06 -14.67
CA ILE A 407 -3.59 -7.86 -13.57
C ILE A 407 -4.14 -8.35 -12.23
N ALA A 408 -5.44 -8.18 -11.99
CA ALA A 408 -6.09 -8.74 -10.80
C ALA A 408 -5.87 -10.26 -10.72
N ILE A 409 -6.12 -10.97 -11.83
CA ILE A 409 -5.91 -12.42 -11.94
C ILE A 409 -4.44 -12.74 -11.73
N SER A 410 -3.54 -12.13 -12.51
CA SER A 410 -2.10 -12.39 -12.45
C SER A 410 -1.57 -12.22 -11.03
N LYS A 411 -1.81 -11.06 -10.39
CA LYS A 411 -1.36 -10.77 -9.03
C LYS A 411 -1.99 -11.70 -7.98
N SER A 412 -3.24 -12.14 -8.18
CA SER A 412 -3.89 -13.08 -7.25
C SER A 412 -3.22 -14.45 -7.28
N PHE A 413 -2.92 -14.99 -8.47
CA PHE A 413 -2.27 -16.29 -8.60
C PHE A 413 -0.78 -16.25 -8.27
N GLY A 414 -0.07 -15.15 -8.58
CA GLY A 414 1.31 -14.94 -8.13
C GLY A 414 1.44 -15.00 -6.60
N ARG A 415 0.49 -14.38 -5.88
CA ARG A 415 0.44 -14.43 -4.41
C ARG A 415 0.08 -15.81 -3.86
N VAL A 416 -0.81 -16.55 -4.53
CA VAL A 416 -1.23 -17.89 -4.07
C VAL A 416 -0.14 -18.94 -4.31
N ASN A 417 0.62 -18.80 -5.39
CA ASN A 417 1.62 -19.79 -5.84
C ASN A 417 3.07 -19.33 -5.61
N ASP A 418 3.27 -18.29 -4.80
CA ASP A 418 4.58 -17.79 -4.35
C ASP A 418 5.55 -17.41 -5.48
N TYR A 419 5.08 -16.60 -6.44
CA TYR A 419 5.95 -16.00 -7.46
C TYR A 419 5.55 -14.56 -7.79
N LYS A 420 6.54 -13.75 -8.16
CA LYS A 420 6.33 -12.33 -8.44
C LYS A 420 5.85 -12.10 -9.86
N ILE A 421 4.75 -11.36 -9.98
CA ILE A 421 4.24 -10.85 -11.26
C ILE A 421 4.85 -9.50 -11.54
N VAL A 422 5.27 -9.28 -12.78
CA VAL A 422 5.71 -7.96 -13.26
C VAL A 422 4.56 -7.34 -14.06
N PRO A 423 3.87 -6.31 -13.54
CA PRO A 423 2.71 -5.72 -14.21
C PRO A 423 3.03 -5.22 -15.62
N ASP A 424 4.17 -4.52 -15.82
CA ASP A 424 4.57 -3.98 -17.12
C ASP A 424 4.67 -5.07 -18.19
N GLN A 425 5.29 -6.21 -17.84
CA GLN A 425 5.47 -7.32 -18.76
C GLN A 425 4.14 -8.04 -19.06
N GLU A 426 3.24 -8.12 -18.08
CA GLU A 426 1.88 -8.64 -18.29
C GLU A 426 1.06 -7.74 -19.23
N LEU A 427 1.26 -6.42 -19.19
CA LEU A 427 0.64 -5.45 -20.10
C LEU A 427 1.15 -5.61 -21.54
N ILE A 428 2.46 -5.83 -21.71
CA ILE A 428 3.03 -6.16 -23.02
C ILE A 428 2.45 -7.47 -23.53
N ALA A 429 2.39 -8.51 -22.69
CA ALA A 429 1.88 -9.82 -23.08
C ALA A 429 0.42 -9.76 -23.56
N ILE A 430 -0.47 -9.09 -22.84
CA ILE A 430 -1.88 -8.93 -23.26
C ILE A 430 -2.03 -7.99 -24.46
N GLY A 431 -1.21 -6.93 -24.54
CA GLY A 431 -1.21 -5.99 -25.66
C GLY A 431 -0.82 -6.65 -26.97
N VAL A 432 0.34 -7.33 -26.99
CA VAL A 432 0.84 -8.07 -28.16
C VAL A 432 -0.11 -9.18 -28.56
N THR A 433 -0.73 -9.87 -27.60
CA THR A 433 -1.75 -10.90 -27.87
C THR A 433 -2.94 -10.33 -28.63
N ASN A 434 -3.45 -9.16 -28.24
CA ASN A 434 -4.56 -8.51 -28.92
C ASN A 434 -4.16 -7.91 -30.29
N LEU A 435 -2.92 -7.42 -30.42
CA LEU A 435 -2.37 -6.96 -31.70
C LEU A 435 -2.27 -8.11 -32.72
N ILE A 436 -1.66 -9.23 -32.34
CA ILE A 436 -1.51 -10.40 -33.21
C ILE A 436 -2.86 -11.06 -33.50
N GLY A 437 -3.82 -10.97 -32.57
CA GLY A 437 -5.18 -11.47 -32.78
C GLY A 437 -5.90 -10.85 -33.98
N THR A 438 -5.53 -9.63 -34.38
CA THR A 438 -6.19 -8.93 -35.49
C THR A 438 -6.02 -9.63 -36.84
N PHE A 439 -4.91 -10.36 -37.04
CA PHE A 439 -4.68 -11.15 -38.26
C PHE A 439 -5.65 -12.33 -38.44
N PHE A 440 -6.36 -12.72 -37.37
CA PHE A 440 -7.31 -13.84 -37.35
C PHE A 440 -8.75 -13.36 -37.12
N MET A 441 -9.01 -12.06 -37.25
CA MET A 441 -10.28 -11.43 -36.85
C MET A 441 -10.71 -11.76 -35.42
N ALA A 442 -9.75 -11.91 -34.51
CA ALA A 442 -10.05 -12.05 -33.10
C ALA A 442 -10.65 -10.73 -32.54
N TYR A 443 -11.50 -10.86 -31.53
CA TYR A 443 -11.94 -9.75 -30.69
C TYR A 443 -11.19 -9.75 -29.36
N PRO A 444 -11.29 -8.67 -28.54
CA PRO A 444 -10.44 -8.49 -27.38
C PRO A 444 -10.44 -9.68 -26.42
N ALA A 445 -9.25 -10.14 -26.05
CA ALA A 445 -9.01 -11.27 -25.16
C ALA A 445 -8.21 -10.81 -23.93
N THR A 446 -8.57 -11.35 -22.77
CA THR A 446 -7.94 -11.06 -21.48
C THR A 446 -7.78 -12.32 -20.62
N GLY A 447 -7.10 -12.20 -19.47
CA GLY A 447 -6.98 -13.26 -18.49
C GLY A 447 -8.36 -13.69 -17.97
N SER A 448 -8.56 -14.99 -17.78
CA SER A 448 -9.83 -15.53 -17.29
C SER A 448 -9.71 -16.19 -15.92
N PHE A 449 -10.50 -15.75 -14.94
CA PHE A 449 -10.50 -16.32 -13.59
C PHE A 449 -10.75 -17.83 -13.57
N SER A 450 -11.83 -18.29 -14.22
CA SER A 450 -12.25 -19.69 -14.19
C SER A 450 -11.21 -20.64 -14.80
N ARG A 451 -10.59 -20.22 -15.92
CA ARG A 451 -9.56 -21.02 -16.62
C ARG A 451 -8.22 -20.98 -15.90
N SER A 452 -7.83 -19.82 -15.40
CA SER A 452 -6.58 -19.68 -14.64
C SER A 452 -6.65 -20.45 -13.32
N ALA A 453 -7.80 -20.46 -12.64
CA ALA A 453 -8.04 -21.29 -11.47
C ALA A 453 -7.93 -22.79 -11.78
N LEU A 454 -8.40 -23.23 -12.94
CA LEU A 454 -8.27 -24.62 -13.38
C LEU A 454 -6.82 -24.98 -13.71
N LYS A 455 -6.12 -24.09 -14.40
CA LYS A 455 -4.70 -24.24 -14.76
C LYS A 455 -3.82 -24.32 -13.52
N ALA A 456 -4.02 -23.42 -12.56
CA ALA A 456 -3.33 -23.41 -11.26
C ALA A 456 -3.62 -24.67 -10.45
N LYS A 457 -4.89 -25.12 -10.44
CA LYS A 457 -5.27 -26.37 -9.78
C LYS A 457 -4.47 -27.54 -10.36
N CYS A 458 -4.37 -27.65 -11.69
CA CYS A 458 -3.63 -28.72 -12.36
C CYS A 458 -2.10 -28.68 -12.16
N ASP A 459 -1.61 -27.88 -11.19
CA ASP A 459 -0.21 -27.74 -10.83
C ASP A 459 0.68 -27.42 -12.04
N VAL A 460 0.21 -26.47 -12.86
CA VAL A 460 0.98 -25.98 -14.01
C VAL A 460 2.33 -25.42 -13.55
N LYS A 461 3.39 -25.72 -14.31
CA LYS A 461 4.76 -25.31 -13.97
C LYS A 461 5.21 -24.13 -14.78
N THR A 462 4.83 -24.02 -16.05
CA THR A 462 5.26 -22.89 -16.87
C THR A 462 4.14 -22.27 -17.72
N PRO A 463 4.34 -21.04 -18.23
CA PRO A 463 3.44 -20.45 -19.20
C PRO A 463 3.26 -21.28 -20.48
N LEU A 464 4.19 -22.21 -20.80
CA LEU A 464 4.16 -23.05 -22.01
C LEU A 464 2.90 -23.91 -22.11
N SER A 465 2.24 -24.22 -20.99
CA SER A 465 0.93 -24.88 -20.97
C SER A 465 -0.15 -24.17 -21.82
N GLY A 466 -0.01 -22.86 -22.05
CA GLY A 466 -0.85 -22.10 -22.98
C GLY A 466 -0.77 -22.62 -24.42
N LEU A 467 0.41 -23.05 -24.88
CA LEU A 467 0.62 -23.61 -26.21
C LEU A 467 -0.18 -24.91 -26.42
N PHE A 468 -0.19 -25.80 -25.41
CA PHE A 468 -1.00 -27.03 -25.45
C PHE A 468 -2.50 -26.72 -25.41
N SER A 469 -2.90 -25.72 -24.62
CA SER A 469 -4.30 -25.26 -24.56
C SER A 469 -4.76 -24.73 -25.92
N GLY A 470 -3.94 -23.87 -26.56
CA GLY A 470 -4.22 -23.34 -27.89
C GLY A 470 -4.21 -24.43 -28.96
N ALA A 471 -3.29 -25.39 -28.88
CA ALA A 471 -3.22 -26.52 -29.82
C ALA A 471 -4.48 -27.39 -29.73
N CYS A 472 -5.01 -27.59 -28.52
CA CYS A 472 -6.28 -28.26 -28.30
C CYS A 472 -7.44 -27.52 -28.98
N VAL A 473 -7.49 -26.18 -28.90
CA VAL A 473 -8.50 -25.36 -29.59
C VAL A 473 -8.38 -25.46 -31.09
N LEU A 474 -7.16 -25.38 -31.61
CA LEU A 474 -6.90 -25.48 -33.05
C LEU A 474 -7.35 -26.85 -33.56
N LEU A 475 -6.98 -27.93 -32.88
CA LEU A 475 -7.44 -29.29 -33.19
C LEU A 475 -8.97 -29.39 -33.14
N ALA A 476 -9.61 -28.81 -32.13
CA ALA A 476 -11.06 -28.72 -32.01
C ALA A 476 -11.72 -28.02 -33.21
N LEU A 477 -11.14 -26.91 -33.67
CA LEU A 477 -11.63 -26.12 -34.81
C LEU A 477 -11.54 -26.87 -36.14
N TYR A 478 -10.55 -27.74 -36.32
CA TYR A 478 -10.41 -28.56 -37.53
C TYR A 478 -11.19 -29.87 -37.46
N CYS A 479 -11.17 -30.56 -36.31
CA CYS A 479 -11.68 -31.93 -36.18
C CYS A 479 -13.09 -32.03 -35.58
N LEU A 480 -13.47 -31.14 -34.64
CA LEU A 480 -14.67 -31.31 -33.79
C LEU A 480 -15.86 -30.42 -34.16
N THR A 481 -15.77 -29.60 -35.20
CA THR A 481 -16.86 -28.70 -35.65
C THR A 481 -18.16 -29.42 -35.97
N GLY A 482 -18.10 -30.66 -36.46
CA GLY A 482 -19.30 -31.49 -36.68
C GLY A 482 -20.02 -31.84 -35.37
N ALA A 483 -19.29 -32.02 -34.28
CA ALA A 483 -19.86 -32.25 -32.95
C ALA A 483 -20.41 -30.94 -32.34
N PHE A 484 -19.76 -29.80 -32.61
CA PHE A 484 -20.19 -28.50 -32.08
C PHE A 484 -21.59 -28.11 -32.51
N TYR A 485 -22.03 -28.55 -33.69
CA TYR A 485 -23.39 -28.32 -34.18
C TYR A 485 -24.47 -28.75 -33.17
N TYR A 486 -24.23 -29.87 -32.47
CA TYR A 486 -25.21 -30.51 -31.58
C TYR A 486 -25.15 -30.02 -30.13
N ILE A 487 -24.22 -29.11 -29.79
CA ILE A 487 -24.08 -28.61 -28.42
C ILE A 487 -25.36 -27.86 -28.00
N PRO A 488 -26.03 -28.25 -26.90
CA PRO A 488 -27.15 -27.50 -26.35
C PRO A 488 -26.71 -26.15 -25.78
N LYS A 489 -27.40 -25.07 -26.13
CA LYS A 489 -27.13 -23.73 -25.62
C LYS A 489 -27.36 -23.64 -24.11
N ALA A 490 -28.41 -24.29 -23.59
CA ALA A 490 -28.70 -24.33 -22.16
C ALA A 490 -27.57 -24.98 -21.33
N THR A 491 -26.89 -26.00 -21.87
CA THR A 491 -25.74 -26.63 -21.20
C THR A 491 -24.52 -25.70 -21.14
N LEU A 492 -24.29 -24.87 -22.16
CA LEU A 492 -23.23 -23.86 -22.14
C LEU A 492 -23.50 -22.82 -21.03
N SER A 493 -24.74 -22.35 -20.91
CA SER A 493 -25.13 -21.42 -19.83
C SER A 493 -24.97 -22.03 -18.44
N ALA A 494 -25.28 -23.31 -18.26
CA ALA A 494 -25.04 -24.03 -17.00
C ALA A 494 -23.56 -24.04 -16.60
N VAL A 495 -22.66 -24.29 -17.57
CA VAL A 495 -21.21 -24.31 -17.34
C VAL A 495 -20.69 -22.92 -16.98
N ILE A 496 -21.23 -21.85 -17.59
CA ILE A 496 -20.86 -20.46 -17.26
C ILE A 496 -21.31 -20.11 -15.84
N ILE A 497 -22.57 -20.38 -15.48
CA ILE A 497 -23.10 -20.10 -14.14
C ILE A 497 -22.23 -20.79 -13.08
N HIS A 498 -21.91 -22.07 -13.28
CA HIS A 498 -21.04 -22.82 -12.37
C HIS A 498 -19.65 -22.19 -12.26
N ALA A 499 -19.04 -21.83 -13.39
CA ALA A 499 -17.68 -21.29 -13.42
C ALA A 499 -17.57 -19.91 -12.76
N VAL A 500 -18.58 -19.06 -12.91
CA VAL A 500 -18.57 -17.67 -12.43
C VAL A 500 -19.04 -17.56 -10.97
N SER A 501 -19.82 -18.51 -10.46
CA SER A 501 -20.27 -18.52 -9.07
C SER A 501 -19.13 -18.51 -8.05
N ASP A 502 -17.96 -19.04 -8.42
CA ASP A 502 -16.76 -19.07 -7.56
C ASP A 502 -16.07 -17.71 -7.43
N LEU A 503 -16.47 -16.72 -8.24
CA LEU A 503 -15.91 -15.36 -8.23
C LEU A 503 -16.63 -14.43 -7.25
N LEU A 504 -17.82 -14.81 -6.76
CA LEU A 504 -18.56 -14.02 -5.77
C LEU A 504 -17.82 -13.99 -4.44
N ALA A 505 -17.54 -12.79 -3.92
CA ALA A 505 -16.88 -12.64 -2.63
C ALA A 505 -17.69 -13.29 -1.50
N SER A 506 -16.99 -13.97 -0.59
CA SER A 506 -17.61 -14.57 0.59
C SER A 506 -18.06 -13.50 1.58
N TYR A 507 -19.15 -13.79 2.32
CA TYR A 507 -19.60 -13.00 3.46
C TYR A 507 -18.47 -12.72 4.47
N LYS A 508 -17.59 -13.71 4.72
CA LYS A 508 -16.46 -13.55 5.65
C LYS A 508 -15.48 -12.49 5.16
N THR A 509 -15.16 -12.49 3.88
CA THR A 509 -14.28 -11.49 3.25
C THR A 509 -14.88 -10.09 3.40
N THR A 510 -16.18 -9.97 3.16
CA THR A 510 -16.91 -8.70 3.28
C THR A 510 -16.88 -8.14 4.71
N LEU A 511 -17.10 -8.99 5.72
CA LEU A 511 -16.97 -8.57 7.13
C LEU A 511 -15.54 -8.23 7.54
N ASN A 512 -14.54 -8.89 6.96
CA ASN A 512 -13.15 -8.59 7.26
C ASN A 512 -12.78 -7.18 6.78
N PHE A 513 -13.33 -6.71 5.65
CA PHE A 513 -13.15 -5.32 5.21
C PHE A 513 -13.66 -4.33 6.26
N TYR A 514 -14.84 -4.56 6.83
CA TYR A 514 -15.40 -3.70 7.87
C TYR A 514 -14.53 -3.68 9.14
N LYS A 515 -14.02 -4.84 9.58
CA LYS A 515 -13.14 -4.95 10.76
C LYS A 515 -11.78 -4.29 10.57
N MET A 516 -11.28 -4.23 9.34
CA MET A 516 -9.98 -3.63 9.01
C MET A 516 -10.12 -2.11 8.82
N ASN A 517 -10.99 -1.67 7.92
CA ASN A 517 -11.20 -0.26 7.61
C ASN A 517 -12.64 -0.04 7.07
N PRO A 518 -13.48 0.71 7.79
CA PRO A 518 -14.86 0.98 7.36
C PRO A 518 -14.97 1.64 5.98
N LEU A 519 -14.02 2.50 5.58
CA LEU A 519 -14.07 3.16 4.26
C LEU A 519 -13.89 2.16 3.11
N ASP A 520 -13.05 1.15 3.31
CA ASP A 520 -12.83 0.08 2.33
C ASP A 520 -14.08 -0.80 2.16
N PHE A 521 -14.82 -1.03 3.25
CA PHE A 521 -16.11 -1.71 3.22
C PHE A 521 -17.16 -0.91 2.44
N VAL A 522 -17.23 0.41 2.66
CA VAL A 522 -18.13 1.31 1.91
C VAL A 522 -17.80 1.30 0.42
N CYS A 523 -16.52 1.34 0.05
CA CYS A 523 -16.06 1.21 -1.33
C CYS A 523 -16.58 -0.08 -1.98
N PHE A 524 -16.37 -1.21 -1.31
CA PHE A 524 -16.77 -2.52 -1.80
C PHE A 524 -18.30 -2.61 -2.01
N ILE A 525 -19.10 -2.29 -0.99
CA ILE A 525 -20.56 -2.40 -1.07
C ILE A 525 -21.13 -1.44 -2.11
N THR A 526 -20.66 -0.20 -2.15
CA THR A 526 -21.15 0.80 -3.12
C THR A 526 -20.80 0.40 -4.54
N THR A 527 -19.62 -0.17 -4.77
CA THR A 527 -19.23 -0.72 -6.09
C THR A 527 -20.16 -1.86 -6.50
N VAL A 528 -20.44 -2.81 -5.61
CA VAL A 528 -21.40 -3.91 -5.89
C VAL A 528 -22.80 -3.34 -6.17
N PHE A 529 -23.23 -2.33 -5.42
CA PHE A 529 -24.53 -1.71 -5.62
C PHE A 529 -24.61 -1.03 -7.00
N ILE A 530 -23.65 -0.19 -7.37
CA ILE A 530 -23.63 0.52 -8.65
C ILE A 530 -23.59 -0.46 -9.83
N THR A 531 -22.76 -1.51 -9.74
CA THR A 531 -22.66 -2.53 -10.81
C THR A 531 -23.97 -3.28 -11.04
N VAL A 532 -24.77 -3.53 -10.00
CA VAL A 532 -26.05 -4.24 -10.09
C VAL A 532 -27.20 -3.35 -10.55
N PHE A 533 -27.28 -2.13 -10.04
CA PHE A 533 -28.40 -1.22 -10.30
C PHE A 533 -28.21 -0.33 -11.52
N SER A 534 -26.97 -0.11 -11.97
CA SER A 534 -26.67 0.75 -13.10
C SER A 534 -25.93 -0.01 -14.19
N SER A 535 -24.61 0.07 -14.24
CA SER A 535 -23.78 -0.62 -15.21
C SER A 535 -22.46 -1.06 -14.59
N ILE A 536 -21.87 -2.10 -15.18
CA ILE A 536 -20.55 -2.60 -14.76
C ILE A 536 -19.49 -1.48 -14.88
N GLU A 537 -19.54 -0.68 -15.95
CA GLU A 537 -18.59 0.41 -16.23
C GLU A 537 -18.61 1.48 -15.15
N TYR A 538 -19.79 1.96 -14.75
CA TYR A 538 -19.92 2.96 -13.70
C TYR A 538 -19.42 2.46 -12.35
N GLY A 539 -19.59 1.16 -12.08
CA GLY A 539 -19.03 0.54 -10.88
C GLY A 539 -17.50 0.61 -10.86
N ILE A 540 -16.84 0.35 -11.99
CA ILE A 540 -15.38 0.46 -12.11
C ILE A 540 -14.93 1.92 -11.92
N TYR A 541 -15.57 2.87 -12.61
CA TYR A 541 -15.21 4.29 -12.50
C TYR A 541 -15.35 4.79 -11.07
N PHE A 542 -16.44 4.43 -10.39
CA PHE A 542 -16.63 4.75 -8.98
C PHE A 542 -15.51 4.17 -8.12
N ALA A 543 -15.19 2.88 -8.29
CA ALA A 543 -14.23 2.20 -7.44
C ALA A 543 -12.80 2.79 -7.56
N ILE A 544 -12.39 3.18 -8.78
CA ILE A 544 -11.13 3.88 -9.03
C ILE A 544 -11.16 5.27 -8.41
N CYS A 545 -12.18 6.08 -8.70
CA CYS A 545 -12.29 7.44 -8.19
C CYS A 545 -12.35 7.47 -6.66
N PHE A 546 -13.06 6.53 -6.04
CA PHE A 546 -13.15 6.39 -4.58
C PHE A 546 -11.79 6.02 -3.97
N SER A 547 -11.05 5.10 -4.59
CA SER A 547 -9.70 4.73 -4.13
C SER A 547 -8.74 5.92 -4.22
N CYS A 548 -8.77 6.68 -5.32
CA CYS A 548 -7.99 7.91 -5.46
C CYS A 548 -8.41 8.99 -4.44
N ALA A 549 -9.71 9.18 -4.25
CA ALA A 549 -10.24 10.14 -3.28
C ALA A 549 -9.82 9.80 -1.84
N GLN A 550 -9.84 8.51 -1.47
CA GLN A 550 -9.38 8.06 -0.16
C GLN A 550 -7.88 8.31 0.05
N LEU A 551 -7.05 8.10 -0.98
CA LEU A 551 -5.62 8.42 -0.94
C LEU A 551 -5.39 9.92 -0.74
N ILE A 552 -6.06 10.76 -1.54
CA ILE A 552 -5.95 12.22 -1.42
C ILE A 552 -6.45 12.70 -0.06
N PHE A 553 -7.60 12.19 0.41
CA PHE A 553 -8.18 12.56 1.69
C PHE A 553 -7.23 12.25 2.86
N LYS A 554 -6.57 11.09 2.84
CA LYS A 554 -5.58 10.72 3.85
C LYS A 554 -4.39 11.69 3.85
N ASN A 555 -3.91 12.09 2.67
CA ASN A 555 -2.78 13.01 2.52
C ASN A 555 -3.14 14.48 2.84
N MET A 556 -4.40 14.88 2.68
CA MET A 556 -4.89 16.23 3.00
C MET A 556 -5.09 16.47 4.50
N PHE A 557 -5.44 15.42 5.25
CA PHE A 557 -5.70 15.50 6.70
C PHE A 557 -4.69 14.68 7.53
N PRO A 558 -3.37 14.87 7.35
CA PRO A 558 -2.39 14.18 8.17
C PRO A 558 -2.46 14.71 9.61
N VAL A 559 -2.33 13.80 10.57
CA VAL A 559 -2.31 14.15 11.99
C VAL A 559 -0.87 14.47 12.37
N GLY A 560 -0.55 15.74 12.55
CA GLY A 560 0.69 16.13 13.24
C GLY A 560 0.52 16.11 14.75
N SER A 561 1.61 15.92 15.48
CA SER A 561 1.58 15.82 16.95
C SER A 561 2.61 16.73 17.60
N PHE A 562 2.18 17.41 18.67
CA PHE A 562 3.09 18.11 19.57
C PHE A 562 3.70 17.09 20.53
N LEU A 563 5.02 17.16 20.71
CA LEU A 563 5.77 16.20 21.52
C LEU A 563 6.02 16.76 22.91
N GLY A 564 5.93 15.89 23.90
CA GLY A 564 6.54 16.04 25.21
C GLY A 564 7.69 15.04 25.33
N TYR A 565 8.37 15.04 26.46
CA TYR A 565 9.47 14.12 26.70
C TYR A 565 9.18 13.19 27.87
N ILE A 566 9.77 12.00 27.83
CA ILE A 566 9.78 11.02 28.91
C ILE A 566 11.20 10.46 29.06
N LYS A 567 11.57 10.06 30.29
CA LYS A 567 12.83 9.36 30.55
C LYS A 567 12.58 7.86 30.45
N ILE A 568 13.29 7.18 29.56
CA ILE A 568 13.15 5.75 29.29
C ILE A 568 14.48 5.06 29.62
N ALA A 569 14.40 3.86 30.19
CA ALA A 569 15.52 2.93 30.28
C ALA A 569 15.12 1.62 29.57
N GLU A 570 16.05 1.03 28.83
CA GLU A 570 15.84 -0.27 28.18
C GLU A 570 16.33 -1.39 29.10
N VAL A 571 15.50 -2.41 29.32
CA VAL A 571 15.82 -3.57 30.16
C VAL A 571 15.79 -4.82 29.30
N LEU A 572 16.92 -5.54 29.26
CA LEU A 572 17.07 -6.77 28.48
C LEU A 572 16.60 -7.99 29.28
N ASN A 573 15.70 -8.78 28.69
CA ASN A 573 15.16 -10.03 29.25
C ASN A 573 14.60 -9.91 30.69
N PRO A 574 13.69 -8.95 30.98
CA PRO A 574 13.09 -8.84 32.31
C PRO A 574 12.11 -9.99 32.57
N THR A 575 12.02 -10.42 33.83
CA THR A 575 10.91 -11.27 34.28
C THR A 575 9.68 -10.41 34.56
N LEU A 576 8.57 -10.68 33.88
CA LEU A 576 7.32 -9.93 34.07
C LEU A 576 6.60 -10.42 35.35
N SER A 577 6.43 -9.54 36.33
CA SER A 577 5.56 -9.78 37.49
C SER A 577 4.14 -9.30 37.18
N THR A 578 3.14 -10.13 37.40
CA THR A 578 1.70 -9.78 37.21
C THR A 578 1.10 -8.97 38.37
N ASN A 579 1.90 -8.63 39.39
CA ASN A 579 1.47 -7.82 40.51
C ASN A 579 1.93 -6.37 40.29
N ASP A 580 1.06 -5.41 40.59
CA ASP A 580 1.27 -3.96 40.48
C ASP A 580 2.28 -3.46 41.54
N TYR A 581 3.54 -3.88 41.43
CA TYR A 581 4.63 -3.33 42.26
C TYR A 581 5.30 -2.17 41.53
N THR A 582 5.31 -0.99 42.14
CA THR A 582 6.28 0.06 41.82
C THR A 582 7.64 -0.36 42.37
N ILE A 583 8.60 -0.61 41.50
CA ILE A 583 10.01 -0.81 41.90
C ILE A 583 10.54 0.56 42.32
N LEU A 584 10.78 0.76 43.61
CA LEU A 584 11.51 1.93 44.12
C LEU A 584 13.00 1.67 43.89
N LEU A 585 13.63 2.48 43.04
CA LEU A 585 15.08 2.52 42.88
C LEU A 585 15.59 3.67 43.74
N ASP A 586 16.52 3.37 44.64
CA ASP A 586 17.11 4.36 45.55
C ASP A 586 18.22 5.13 44.81
N ASP A 587 17.98 6.42 44.52
CA ASP A 587 18.89 7.30 43.77
C ASP A 587 19.94 7.99 44.66
N SER A 588 20.31 7.42 45.81
CA SER A 588 21.24 8.03 46.76
C SER A 588 22.62 7.36 46.76
N SER A 589 23.54 7.90 45.95
CA SER A 589 24.97 7.87 46.27
C SER A 589 25.62 9.21 45.94
N SER A 590 25.40 10.19 46.80
CA SER A 590 26.23 11.38 46.90
C SER A 590 26.66 11.60 48.35
N VAL A 591 27.96 11.48 48.59
CA VAL A 591 28.75 12.35 49.48
C VAL A 591 28.68 12.07 51.02
N LEU A 592 29.87 11.70 51.56
CA LEU A 592 30.41 11.83 52.94
C LEU A 592 30.16 10.73 54.01
N GLY A 593 31.28 10.14 54.47
CA GLY A 593 31.85 10.44 55.80
C GLY A 593 31.28 9.75 57.05
N GLU A 594 32.01 8.73 57.50
CA GLU A 594 32.34 8.37 58.90
C GLU A 594 31.30 7.98 59.97
N GLU A 595 31.77 7.00 60.76
CA GLU A 595 31.50 6.63 62.15
C GLU A 595 30.42 5.58 62.54
N ASN A 596 30.96 4.57 63.24
CA ASN A 596 30.31 3.47 63.93
C ASN A 596 29.38 3.94 65.06
N THR A 597 28.34 3.18 65.36
CA THR A 597 28.15 2.56 66.69
C THR A 597 26.98 1.57 66.70
N LYS A 598 27.18 0.52 67.50
CA LYS A 598 26.25 -0.58 67.80
C LYS A 598 25.09 -0.07 68.67
N ASP A 599 23.90 -0.67 68.56
CA ASP A 599 23.32 -1.38 69.70
C ASP A 599 22.10 -2.24 69.35
N ASP A 600 22.07 -3.39 70.03
CA ASP A 600 21.04 -4.42 70.06
C ASP A 600 19.74 -3.94 70.75
N SER A 601 18.59 -4.56 70.40
CA SER A 601 17.75 -5.33 71.35
C SER A 601 16.22 -5.30 71.10
N VAL A 602 15.67 -6.51 70.91
CA VAL A 602 14.58 -7.12 71.71
C VAL A 602 13.08 -6.81 71.42
N LYS A 603 12.42 -7.86 70.89
CA LYS A 603 11.11 -8.50 71.23
C LYS A 603 9.75 -7.89 70.83
N ASN A 604 9.07 -8.68 69.98
CA ASN A 604 7.76 -9.36 70.14
C ASN A 604 6.63 -8.69 70.94
N ARG A 605 5.43 -8.61 70.32
CA ARG A 605 4.24 -9.40 70.70
C ARG A 605 3.05 -9.17 69.74
N LEU A 606 2.38 -10.28 69.42
CA LEU A 606 1.05 -10.40 68.80
C LEU A 606 -0.04 -10.04 69.82
N ASP A 607 -1.18 -9.51 69.37
CA ASP A 607 -2.48 -10.19 69.45
C ASP A 607 -3.67 -9.36 68.91
N GLN A 608 -4.70 -10.11 68.51
CA GLN A 608 -5.89 -9.78 67.73
C GLN A 608 -7.05 -9.22 68.59
N ASN A 609 -7.96 -8.41 68.00
CA ASN A 609 -9.44 -8.61 68.14
C ASN A 609 -10.33 -7.63 67.31
N GLU A 610 -11.15 -8.25 66.45
CA GLU A 610 -12.60 -8.07 66.14
C GLU A 610 -13.30 -6.70 65.87
N ASN A 611 -13.59 -6.42 64.58
CA ASN A 611 -14.86 -6.10 63.83
C ASN A 611 -16.09 -5.36 64.47
N PRO A 612 -17.11 -4.86 63.68
CA PRO A 612 -17.22 -4.41 62.26
C PRO A 612 -18.13 -3.15 61.99
N LYS A 613 -18.02 -2.51 60.79
CA LYS A 613 -19.12 -2.09 59.84
C LYS A 613 -18.91 -0.77 59.06
N SER A 614 -19.18 -0.91 57.75
CA SER A 614 -19.77 0.00 56.74
C SER A 614 -19.00 1.16 56.10
N SER A 615 -19.08 1.11 54.75
CA SER A 615 -19.13 2.15 53.72
C SER A 615 -17.86 2.87 53.25
N GLU A 616 -17.56 2.57 51.97
CA GLU A 616 -17.07 3.45 50.91
C GLU A 616 -15.71 4.15 51.04
N LYS A 617 -14.83 3.77 50.08
CA LYS A 617 -13.70 4.52 49.52
C LYS A 617 -12.63 4.97 50.51
N GLU A 618 -11.52 4.24 50.54
CA GLU A 618 -10.21 4.86 50.78
C GLU A 618 -9.08 4.00 50.19
N TYR A 619 -8.04 4.71 49.75
CA TYR A 619 -6.84 4.21 49.10
C TYR A 619 -6.22 3.04 49.86
N SER A 620 -5.93 1.94 49.16
CA SER A 620 -5.18 0.82 49.74
C SER A 620 -3.71 1.21 49.93
N GLU A 621 -3.27 1.22 51.19
CA GLU A 621 -1.86 1.29 51.59
C GLU A 621 -0.98 0.35 50.79
N PHE A 622 0.06 0.92 50.17
CA PHE A 622 1.16 0.18 49.57
C PHE A 622 1.97 -0.50 50.68
N LYS A 623 1.87 -1.84 50.79
CA LYS A 623 2.82 -2.63 51.58
C LYS A 623 4.13 -2.76 50.81
N SER A 624 5.15 -2.03 51.23
CA SER A 624 6.54 -2.32 50.88
C SER A 624 6.95 -3.61 51.59
N TYR A 625 7.45 -4.59 50.82
CA TYR A 625 8.17 -5.73 51.36
C TYR A 625 9.64 -5.55 50.98
N GLU A 626 10.51 -5.45 51.98
CA GLU A 626 11.96 -5.51 51.78
C GLU A 626 12.33 -6.93 51.33
N MET A 627 12.72 -7.05 50.06
CA MET A 627 13.28 -8.29 49.54
C MET A 627 14.79 -8.29 49.80
N SER A 628 15.29 -9.38 50.39
CA SER A 628 16.66 -9.52 50.86
C SER A 628 17.70 -9.11 49.81
N SER A 629 18.57 -8.20 50.22
CA SER A 629 19.74 -7.67 49.53
C SER A 629 20.65 -8.77 48.99
N ASN A 630 20.50 -9.09 47.70
CA ASN A 630 21.58 -9.69 46.91
C ASN A 630 21.41 -9.43 45.40
N SER A 631 20.88 -8.27 45.03
CA SER A 631 20.89 -7.79 43.65
C SER A 631 22.03 -6.80 43.49
N LYS A 632 22.98 -7.12 42.60
CA LYS A 632 23.85 -6.10 41.97
C LYS A 632 22.94 -4.91 41.60
N THR A 633 23.24 -3.72 42.10
CA THR A 633 22.58 -2.49 41.66
C THR A 633 22.79 -2.37 40.16
N THR A 634 21.79 -2.73 39.37
CA THR A 634 21.81 -2.49 37.93
C THR A 634 21.58 -1.01 37.75
N ASN A 635 22.64 -0.25 37.51
CA ASN A 635 22.53 1.16 37.13
C ASN A 635 21.75 1.23 35.81
N LEU A 636 20.49 1.67 35.88
CA LEU A 636 19.66 1.91 34.71
C LEU A 636 20.07 3.25 34.11
N SER A 637 20.56 3.25 32.88
CA SER A 637 20.80 4.48 32.13
C SER A 637 19.48 4.96 31.54
N TYR A 638 19.01 6.11 32.03
CA TYR A 638 17.84 6.77 31.48
C TYR A 638 18.24 7.73 30.37
N TYR A 639 17.55 7.66 29.24
CA TYR A 639 17.66 8.62 28.14
C TYR A 639 16.32 9.31 27.89
N VAL A 640 16.38 10.54 27.42
CA VAL A 640 15.18 11.33 27.11
C VAL A 640 14.66 10.91 25.73
N ARG A 641 13.35 10.66 25.64
CA ARG A 641 12.69 10.37 24.37
C ARG A 641 11.44 11.23 24.20
N TRP A 642 11.24 11.74 22.99
CA TRP A 642 10.13 12.61 22.65
C TRP A 642 8.93 11.83 22.09
N VAL A 643 7.75 12.03 22.70
CA VAL A 643 6.54 11.25 22.46
C VAL A 643 5.30 12.17 22.39
N PRO A 644 4.27 11.87 21.58
CA PRO A 644 3.08 12.71 21.46
C PRO A 644 2.39 13.00 22.79
N MET A 645 2.11 14.28 23.06
CA MET A 645 1.41 14.71 24.28
C MET A 645 -0.01 14.15 24.41
N LYS A 646 -0.69 13.92 23.28
CA LYS A 646 -2.05 13.38 23.23
C LYS A 646 -2.00 11.89 22.88
N ASN A 647 -2.05 11.03 23.89
CA ASN A 647 -1.88 9.59 23.73
C ASN A 647 -3.21 8.78 23.82
N ASP A 648 -4.35 9.43 24.07
CA ASP A 648 -5.64 8.74 24.28
C ASP A 648 -6.07 7.83 23.11
N TYR A 649 -5.68 8.20 21.88
CA TYR A 649 -6.00 7.46 20.66
C TYR A 649 -4.89 6.50 20.21
N HIS A 650 -3.61 6.88 20.38
CA HIS A 650 -2.48 6.18 19.79
C HIS A 650 -2.06 4.91 20.57
N ARG A 651 -2.37 4.83 21.87
CA ARG A 651 -2.04 3.68 22.76
C ARG A 651 -0.56 3.24 22.69
N GLU A 652 0.34 4.11 22.23
CA GLU A 652 1.77 3.83 22.11
C GLU A 652 2.46 3.85 23.48
N VAL A 653 2.00 4.73 24.37
CA VAL A 653 2.45 4.81 25.76
C VAL A 653 1.37 4.26 26.68
N ASN A 654 1.80 3.65 27.80
CA ASN A 654 0.89 3.30 28.89
C ASN A 654 0.15 4.58 29.36
N PRO A 655 -1.20 4.63 29.35
CA PRO A 655 -1.97 5.80 29.80
C PRO A 655 -1.68 6.22 31.25
N LEU A 656 -1.12 5.35 32.08
CA LEU A 656 -0.72 5.65 33.46
C LEU A 656 0.54 6.54 33.55
N ILE A 657 1.35 6.61 32.49
CA ILE A 657 2.58 7.41 32.47
C ILE A 657 2.24 8.85 32.08
N LYS A 658 2.55 9.80 32.98
CA LYS A 658 2.36 11.23 32.72
C LYS A 658 3.51 11.76 31.85
N ILE A 659 3.17 12.26 30.67
CA ILE A 659 4.13 12.88 29.74
C ILE A 659 4.45 14.29 30.23
N THR A 660 5.74 14.63 30.31
CA THR A 660 6.20 15.97 30.68
C THR A 660 6.21 16.90 29.45
N PRO A 661 5.63 18.12 29.54
CA PRO A 661 5.67 19.09 28.45
C PRO A 661 7.10 19.60 28.22
N PRO A 662 7.42 20.12 27.02
CA PRO A 662 8.73 20.74 26.76
C PRO A 662 9.01 21.92 27.71
N PRO A 663 10.28 22.30 27.89
CA PRO A 663 10.66 23.48 28.67
C PRO A 663 9.93 24.76 28.20
N PRO A 664 9.72 25.74 29.09
CA PRO A 664 8.96 26.94 28.77
C PRO A 664 9.60 27.73 27.63
N GLY A 665 8.81 28.04 26.59
CA GLY A 665 9.29 28.76 25.41
C GLY A 665 9.80 27.87 24.27
N ILE A 666 9.70 26.54 24.41
CA ILE A 666 10.07 25.57 23.38
C ILE A 666 8.83 24.85 22.86
N ILE A 667 8.74 24.69 21.54
CA ILE A 667 7.71 23.88 20.90
C ILE A 667 8.38 22.83 20.03
N VAL A 668 8.02 21.56 20.26
CA VAL A 668 8.50 20.43 19.46
C VAL A 668 7.30 19.85 18.70
N TYR A 669 7.42 19.79 17.38
CA TYR A 669 6.34 19.36 16.50
C TYR A 669 6.80 18.29 15.51
N ARG A 670 6.09 17.15 15.50
CA ARG A 670 6.30 16.04 14.58
C ARG A 670 5.24 16.05 13.49
N PHE A 671 5.68 16.05 12.24
CA PHE A 671 4.81 15.87 11.09
C PHE A 671 4.34 14.41 11.02
N GLY A 672 3.08 14.20 10.63
CA GLY A 672 2.49 12.86 10.51
C GLY A 672 2.69 12.18 9.15
N ASP A 673 3.15 12.93 8.15
CA ASP A 673 3.36 12.49 6.77
C ASP A 673 4.27 13.51 6.05
N SER A 674 4.53 13.29 4.76
CA SER A 674 5.23 14.22 3.87
C SER A 674 4.57 15.60 3.85
N PHE A 675 5.38 16.65 3.92
CA PHE A 675 4.94 18.04 4.01
C PHE A 675 4.85 18.65 2.60
N THR A 676 3.63 18.72 2.05
CA THR A 676 3.37 19.06 0.64
C THR A 676 2.31 20.15 0.50
N TYR A 677 2.09 20.65 -0.71
CA TYR A 677 1.09 21.68 -1.01
C TYR A 677 -0.32 21.35 -0.54
N LEU A 678 -0.67 20.06 -0.40
CA LEU A 678 -1.99 19.60 0.03
C LEU A 678 -2.24 19.84 1.52
N ASN A 679 -1.21 19.74 2.36
CA ASN A 679 -1.34 19.76 3.82
C ASN A 679 -0.59 20.93 4.50
N CYS A 680 0.26 21.65 3.78
CA CYS A 680 1.13 22.66 4.36
C CYS A 680 0.38 23.78 5.08
N SER A 681 -0.72 24.29 4.49
CA SER A 681 -1.54 25.34 5.10
C SER A 681 -2.12 24.90 6.45
N ARG A 682 -2.54 23.64 6.57
CA ARG A 682 -3.12 23.13 7.81
C ARG A 682 -2.07 23.01 8.91
N HIS A 683 -0.89 22.51 8.56
CA HIS A 683 0.23 22.45 9.49
C HIS A 683 0.69 23.83 9.93
N TYR A 684 0.74 24.80 9.02
CA TYR A 684 1.00 26.21 9.33
C TYR A 684 0.04 26.70 10.43
N ASP A 685 -1.27 26.54 10.24
CA ASP A 685 -2.28 27.02 11.19
C ASP A 685 -2.14 26.32 12.55
N ILE A 686 -1.97 24.99 12.56
CA ILE A 686 -1.81 24.21 13.79
C ILE A 686 -0.60 24.69 14.60
N ILE A 687 0.55 24.86 13.95
CA ILE A 687 1.78 25.29 14.61
C ILE A 687 1.65 26.73 15.11
N TYR A 688 1.12 27.62 14.27
CA TYR A 688 0.99 29.04 14.60
C TYR A 688 -0.02 29.31 15.72
N ASP A 689 -1.12 28.57 15.74
CA ASP A 689 -2.11 28.64 16.82
C ASP A 689 -1.56 28.11 18.14
N GLU A 690 -0.78 27.03 18.12
CA GLU A 690 -0.15 26.50 19.33
C GLU A 690 0.92 27.46 19.87
N VAL A 691 1.68 28.13 18.99
CA VAL A 691 2.60 29.22 19.36
C VAL A 691 1.84 30.31 20.12
N LYS A 692 0.74 30.83 19.58
CA LYS A 692 -0.08 31.87 20.24
C LYS A 692 -0.72 31.39 21.55
N LYS A 693 -1.06 30.10 21.62
CA LYS A 693 -1.71 29.52 22.78
C LYS A 693 -0.74 29.39 23.96
N ASN A 694 0.47 28.91 23.72
CA ASN A 694 1.42 28.56 24.78
C ASN A 694 2.46 29.66 25.08
N THR A 695 2.62 30.66 24.20
CA THR A 695 3.65 31.70 24.37
C THR A 695 3.06 33.12 24.34
N ARG A 696 3.69 34.04 25.06
CA ARG A 696 3.33 35.46 25.04
C ARG A 696 3.89 36.15 23.80
N LYS A 697 3.19 37.19 23.36
CA LYS A 697 3.66 38.09 22.30
C LYS A 697 4.85 38.94 22.80
N GLY A 698 5.85 39.17 21.95
CA GLY A 698 7.07 39.91 22.36
C GLY A 698 6.85 41.42 22.57
N ILE A 699 5.93 42.01 21.81
CA ILE A 699 5.42 43.36 22.07
C ILE A 699 3.91 43.26 22.34
N SER A 700 3.46 43.80 23.48
CA SER A 700 2.04 44.11 23.68
C SER A 700 1.67 45.28 22.77
N ASN A 701 0.89 45.03 21.72
CA ASN A 701 0.39 46.12 20.87
C ASN A 701 -0.62 46.96 21.66
N VAL A 702 -0.17 48.06 22.24
CA VAL A 702 -1.06 49.05 22.87
C VAL A 702 -1.62 49.94 21.76
N TYR A 703 -2.76 49.57 21.20
CA TYR A 703 -3.46 50.40 20.23
C TYR A 703 -4.07 51.62 20.95
N LYS A 704 -3.68 52.84 20.54
CA LYS A 704 -4.23 54.08 21.12
C LYS A 704 -5.73 54.23 20.86
N ARG A 705 -6.23 53.75 19.71
CA ARG A 705 -7.66 53.79 19.34
C ARG A 705 -8.15 52.40 18.95
N LYS A 706 -9.42 52.09 19.26
CA LYS A 706 -10.06 50.81 18.89
C LYS A 706 -10.08 50.56 17.37
N GLN A 707 -10.13 51.62 16.56
CA GLN A 707 -10.09 51.54 15.10
C GLN A 707 -8.72 51.16 14.52
N ASP A 708 -7.63 51.38 15.28
CA ASP A 708 -6.26 51.07 14.84
C ASP A 708 -5.91 49.59 15.11
N ARG A 709 -6.79 48.89 15.82
CA ARG A 709 -6.68 47.46 16.09
C ARG A 709 -7.07 46.68 14.83
N PRO A 710 -6.25 45.72 14.37
CA PRO A 710 -6.60 44.91 13.22
C PRO A 710 -7.81 44.04 13.56
N TRP A 711 -8.67 43.82 12.57
CA TRP A 711 -9.96 43.12 12.74
C TRP A 711 -9.82 41.70 13.31
N ASN A 712 -8.66 41.06 13.12
CA ASN A 712 -8.34 39.70 13.58
C ASN A 712 -7.80 39.65 15.02
N ASP A 713 -7.60 40.79 15.67
CA ASP A 713 -7.27 40.90 17.09
C ASP A 713 -8.48 41.51 17.80
N VAL A 714 -9.43 40.67 18.21
CA VAL A 714 -10.69 41.11 18.83
C VAL A 714 -10.49 41.75 20.21
N GLY A 715 -9.36 41.47 20.86
CA GLY A 715 -9.07 41.90 22.22
C GLY A 715 -9.96 41.31 23.29
N GLU A 716 -9.67 41.72 24.52
CA GLU A 716 -10.55 41.42 25.65
C GLU A 716 -11.88 42.14 25.44
N TRP A 717 -12.95 41.38 25.55
CA TRP A 717 -14.29 41.93 25.42
C TRP A 717 -14.56 42.90 26.57
N GLU A 718 -14.70 44.18 26.24
CA GLU A 718 -15.18 45.19 27.16
C GLU A 718 -16.68 45.39 26.96
N CYS A 719 -17.46 45.16 28.02
CA CYS A 719 -18.87 45.50 28.05
C CYS A 719 -19.09 46.97 27.61
N PRO A 720 -20.00 47.25 26.66
CA PRO A 720 -20.28 48.62 26.20
C PRO A 720 -20.62 49.52 27.39
N LYS A 721 -20.15 50.79 27.39
CA LYS A 721 -20.40 51.74 28.49
C LYS A 721 -21.89 51.84 28.86
N SER A 722 -22.77 51.77 27.87
CA SER A 722 -24.24 51.76 28.04
C SER A 722 -24.73 50.58 28.88
N LEU A 723 -24.11 49.42 28.69
CA LEU A 723 -24.46 48.14 29.30
C LEU A 723 -23.82 48.01 30.69
N LYS A 724 -22.57 48.48 30.86
CA LYS A 724 -21.90 48.69 32.17
C LYS A 724 -22.68 49.65 33.07
N ASN A 725 -23.20 50.75 32.52
CA ASN A 725 -24.03 51.72 33.26
C ASN A 725 -25.41 51.14 33.61
N LEU A 726 -25.96 50.24 32.78
CA LEU A 726 -27.20 49.53 33.08
C LEU A 726 -27.00 48.53 34.23
N PHE A 727 -25.93 47.72 34.17
CA PHE A 727 -25.55 46.78 35.23
C PHE A 727 -25.17 47.49 36.54
N ASN A 728 -24.46 48.62 36.46
CA ASN A 728 -24.19 49.45 37.63
C ASN A 728 -25.45 50.14 38.16
N LYS A 729 -26.43 50.51 37.33
CA LYS A 729 -27.76 50.97 37.81
C LYS A 729 -28.53 49.86 38.54
N PHE A 730 -28.39 48.61 38.10
CA PHE A 730 -28.95 47.46 38.81
C PHE A 730 -28.19 47.16 40.11
N LYS A 731 -26.87 47.36 40.15
CA LYS A 731 -26.02 47.16 41.34
C LYS A 731 -26.10 48.31 42.36
N LYS A 732 -26.33 49.55 41.91
CA LYS A 732 -26.50 50.75 42.76
C LYS A 732 -27.90 50.84 43.39
N LYS A 733 -28.77 49.85 43.14
CA LYS A 733 -30.08 49.74 43.79
C LYS A 733 -30.04 48.90 45.07
N THR A 734 -28.89 48.32 45.43
CA THR A 734 -28.70 47.51 46.65
C THR A 734 -27.82 48.16 47.72
N ASP A 735 -27.12 49.26 47.45
CA ASP A 735 -26.32 49.96 48.47
C ASP A 735 -26.69 51.46 48.51
N ILE A 736 -27.50 51.84 49.51
CA ILE A 736 -27.76 53.23 49.88
C ILE A 736 -26.93 53.52 51.13
N GLY A 737 -25.95 54.41 51.01
CA GLY A 737 -25.28 55.04 52.15
C GLY A 737 -23.83 55.44 51.85
N GLY A 738 -23.55 56.74 51.89
CA GLY A 738 -22.18 57.27 51.98
C GLY A 738 -21.90 58.42 51.02
N ASP A 739 -21.62 59.59 51.61
CA ASP A 739 -21.50 60.92 51.03
C ASP A 739 -20.30 61.18 50.10
N GLU A 740 -20.43 62.30 49.40
CA GLU A 740 -19.51 62.91 48.44
C GLU A 740 -18.13 63.22 49.02
N ASP A 741 -17.09 63.09 48.18
CA ASP A 741 -16.11 64.16 48.03
C ASP A 741 -15.60 64.21 46.58
N LYS A 742 -15.62 65.43 46.04
CA LYS A 742 -15.08 65.80 44.74
C LYS A 742 -13.63 66.21 44.95
N ASP A 743 -12.72 65.58 44.20
CA ASP A 743 -11.64 66.33 43.60
C ASP A 743 -11.32 65.77 42.21
N GLY A 744 -11.34 66.68 41.25
CA GLY A 744 -10.90 66.46 39.89
C GLY A 744 -9.41 66.64 39.78
N ASN A 745 -8.82 65.97 38.77
CA ASN A 745 -7.47 66.15 38.26
C ASN A 745 -6.31 65.54 39.04
N GLU A 746 -6.37 64.23 39.34
CA GLU A 746 -5.18 63.37 39.41
C GLU A 746 -5.55 61.95 38.90
N ALA A 747 -5.76 61.80 37.58
CA ALA A 747 -6.01 60.48 36.99
C ALA A 747 -5.51 60.33 35.55
N ILE A 748 -4.47 61.09 35.16
CA ILE A 748 -3.83 60.93 33.84
C ILE A 748 -2.57 60.02 33.92
N GLU A 749 -2.07 59.67 35.11
CA GLU A 749 -0.85 58.84 35.22
C GLU A 749 -1.01 57.47 35.90
N SER A 750 -2.19 57.07 36.38
CA SER A 750 -2.35 55.79 37.10
C SER A 750 -2.98 54.65 36.29
N ASN A 751 -3.58 54.91 35.11
CA ASN A 751 -4.16 53.85 34.26
C ASN A 751 -3.20 53.24 33.23
N SER A 752 -1.91 53.60 33.26
CA SER A 752 -0.86 52.96 32.44
C SER A 752 -0.14 51.82 33.15
N LYS A 753 -0.53 51.48 34.40
CA LYS A 753 0.14 50.46 35.24
C LYS A 753 -0.76 49.29 35.69
N ALA A 754 -1.87 49.04 35.02
CA ALA A 754 -2.46 47.70 35.03
C ALA A 754 -1.95 46.95 33.79
N ASN A 755 -0.67 46.56 33.82
CA ASN A 755 -0.16 45.59 32.86
C ASN A 755 -1.01 44.31 33.00
N ASN A 756 -1.83 43.99 32.01
CA ASN A 756 -2.17 42.60 31.72
C ASN A 756 -0.86 41.92 31.28
N THR A 757 0.01 41.59 32.25
CA THR A 757 1.19 40.79 31.96
C THR A 757 0.70 39.39 31.62
N ASP A 758 0.70 39.06 30.33
CA ASP A 758 0.51 37.68 29.89
C ASP A 758 1.60 36.82 30.55
N ASN A 759 1.20 35.97 31.50
CA ASN A 759 2.10 35.13 32.30
C ASN A 759 2.72 33.98 31.51
N LYS A 760 2.39 33.83 30.22
CA LYS A 760 2.97 32.82 29.34
C LYS A 760 4.46 33.10 29.09
N PRO A 761 5.28 32.05 28.88
CA PRO A 761 6.69 32.22 28.53
C PRO A 761 6.85 32.84 27.14
N GLU A 762 7.99 33.47 26.89
CA GLU A 762 8.35 33.89 25.53
C GLU A 762 8.79 32.71 24.69
N LEU A 763 8.40 32.68 23.42
CA LEU A 763 8.93 31.70 22.47
C LEU A 763 10.44 31.93 22.26
N LYS A 764 11.23 30.86 22.26
CA LYS A 764 12.67 30.86 22.02
C LYS A 764 13.05 29.92 20.88
N ILE A 765 12.53 28.69 20.93
CA ILE A 765 12.90 27.60 20.03
C ILE A 765 11.65 26.94 19.44
N ILE A 766 11.69 26.66 18.13
CA ILE A 766 10.80 25.70 17.48
C ILE A 766 11.66 24.57 16.92
N CYS A 767 11.39 23.34 17.36
CA CYS A 767 12.02 22.14 16.83
C CYS A 767 11.02 21.35 15.99
N PHE A 768 11.38 21.09 14.74
CA PHE A 768 10.62 20.28 13.81
C PHE A 768 11.23 18.90 13.65
N ASP A 769 10.45 17.88 13.96
CA ASP A 769 10.79 16.49 13.71
C ASP A 769 10.31 16.08 12.31
N PHE A 770 11.28 15.98 11.40
CA PHE A 770 11.12 15.62 9.99
C PHE A 770 11.35 14.12 9.73
N SER A 771 11.45 13.29 10.79
CA SER A 771 11.62 11.84 10.66
C SER A 771 10.58 11.16 9.77
N GLN A 772 9.35 11.69 9.72
CA GLN A 772 8.27 11.19 8.86
C GLN A 772 8.14 11.93 7.52
N VAL A 773 8.88 13.03 7.34
CA VAL A 773 8.81 13.86 6.13
C VAL A 773 9.73 13.28 5.06
N VAL A 774 9.17 12.48 4.17
CA VAL A 774 9.91 11.88 3.06
C VAL A 774 10.11 12.88 1.92
N GLN A 775 9.07 13.65 1.61
CA GLN A 775 9.05 14.58 0.48
C GLN A 775 8.53 15.95 0.88
N THR A 776 9.11 16.99 0.26
CA THR A 776 8.60 18.36 0.28
C THR A 776 8.49 18.92 -1.14
N ASP A 777 7.72 19.99 -1.29
CA ASP A 777 7.63 20.77 -2.52
C ASP A 777 7.88 22.26 -2.26
N ALA A 778 7.94 23.04 -3.34
CA ALA A 778 8.22 24.47 -3.26
C ALA A 778 7.17 25.23 -2.43
N THR A 779 5.89 24.85 -2.52
CA THR A 779 4.79 25.49 -1.79
C THR A 779 4.90 25.24 -0.28
N ALA A 780 5.23 24.01 0.09
CA ALA A 780 5.41 23.61 1.48
C ALA A 780 6.61 24.33 2.11
N ILE A 781 7.75 24.35 1.43
CA ILE A 781 8.96 25.06 1.88
C ILE A 781 8.70 26.58 1.98
N GLN A 782 7.97 27.17 1.03
CA GLN A 782 7.55 28.56 1.11
C GLN A 782 6.61 28.83 2.29
N SER A 783 5.64 27.94 2.54
CA SER A 783 4.75 28.02 3.71
C SER A 783 5.53 27.99 5.03
N LEU A 784 6.61 27.22 5.11
CA LEU A 784 7.48 27.18 6.29
C LEU A 784 8.27 28.48 6.46
N ASN A 785 8.74 29.09 5.37
CA ASN A 785 9.37 30.41 5.41
C ASN A 785 8.38 31.50 5.86
N ASP A 786 7.13 31.41 5.42
CA ASP A 786 6.07 32.32 5.83
C ASP A 786 5.66 32.10 7.29
N LEU A 787 5.69 30.85 7.78
CA LEU A 787 5.55 30.54 9.21
C LEU A 787 6.66 31.20 10.01
N ARG A 788 7.91 31.06 9.57
CA ARG A 788 9.07 31.73 10.19
C ARG A 788 8.86 33.23 10.29
N LYS A 789 8.45 33.88 9.21
CA LYS A 789 8.16 35.33 9.20
C LYS A 789 7.01 35.69 10.14
N ALA A 790 5.94 34.91 10.16
CA ALA A 790 4.77 35.18 11.01
C ALA A 790 5.07 35.00 12.50
N VAL A 791 5.83 33.96 12.85
CA VAL A 791 6.30 33.69 14.21
C VAL A 791 7.28 34.77 14.66
N ASN A 792 8.27 35.13 13.85
CA ASN A 792 9.23 36.19 14.21
C ASN A 792 8.54 37.56 14.41
N ARG A 793 7.50 37.86 13.62
CA ARG A 793 6.66 39.06 13.83
C ARG A 793 5.85 38.98 15.13
N TYR A 794 5.42 37.79 15.54
CA TYR A 794 4.68 37.58 16.78
C TYR A 794 5.58 37.72 18.02
N SER A 795 6.75 37.08 18.00
CA SER A 795 7.73 37.13 19.08
C SER A 795 8.52 38.45 19.11
N ASN A 796 8.46 39.27 18.05
CA ASN A 796 9.28 40.48 17.87
C ASN A 796 10.79 40.22 18.09
N LYS A 797 11.21 39.01 17.80
CA LYS A 797 12.60 38.55 17.86
C LYS A 797 12.73 37.36 16.94
N GLN A 798 13.92 37.13 16.43
CA GLN A 798 14.17 35.96 15.61
C GLN A 798 14.20 34.71 16.49
N ILE A 799 13.40 33.72 16.12
CA ILE A 799 13.27 32.43 16.80
C ILE A 799 14.21 31.41 16.16
N GLU A 800 14.74 30.51 16.96
CA GLU A 800 15.60 29.41 16.49
C GLU A 800 14.75 28.27 15.93
N TYR A 801 15.12 27.79 14.74
CA TYR A 801 14.44 26.69 14.06
C TYR A 801 15.39 25.50 13.94
N HIS A 802 15.12 24.46 14.73
CA HIS A 802 15.88 23.21 14.69
C HIS A 802 15.12 22.16 13.89
N PHE A 803 15.85 21.32 13.17
CA PHE A 803 15.28 20.23 12.39
C PHE A 803 15.93 18.92 12.80
N SER A 804 15.15 17.88 13.10
CA SER A 804 15.65 16.55 13.40
C SER A 804 15.16 15.50 12.41
N GLY A 805 15.92 14.44 12.20
CA GLY A 805 15.47 13.26 11.46
C GLY A 805 15.27 13.45 9.95
N ILE A 806 15.97 14.39 9.30
CA ILE A 806 15.85 14.57 7.85
C ILE A 806 16.55 13.43 7.12
N ILE A 807 15.76 12.60 6.43
CA ILE A 807 16.28 11.48 5.63
C ILE A 807 16.59 11.93 4.19
N SER A 808 15.78 12.81 3.61
CA SER A 808 15.89 13.19 2.20
C SER A 808 16.86 14.37 1.99
N ALA A 809 17.91 14.13 1.19
CA ALA A 809 18.89 15.14 0.81
C ALA A 809 18.26 16.38 0.16
N TRP A 810 17.24 16.19 -0.69
CA TRP A 810 16.54 17.29 -1.35
C TRP A 810 15.75 18.17 -0.38
N VAL A 811 15.19 17.58 0.67
CA VAL A 811 14.49 18.32 1.73
C VAL A 811 15.49 19.18 2.49
N LYS A 812 16.62 18.60 2.92
CA LYS A 812 17.69 19.33 3.63
C LYS A 812 18.23 20.48 2.77
N LYS A 813 18.53 20.21 1.50
CA LYS A 813 18.99 21.24 0.55
C LYS A 813 17.99 22.38 0.42
N SER A 814 16.70 22.07 0.24
CA SER A 814 15.66 23.09 0.08
C SER A 814 15.53 23.98 1.33
N LEU A 815 15.72 23.42 2.52
CA LEU A 815 15.74 24.17 3.79
C LEU A 815 16.97 25.09 3.87
N ILE A 816 18.15 24.59 3.53
CA ILE A 816 19.40 25.38 3.52
C ILE A 816 19.30 26.57 2.57
N GLU A 817 18.79 26.36 1.35
CA GLU A 817 18.59 27.42 0.34
C GLU A 817 17.60 28.51 0.81
N MET A 818 16.63 28.15 1.65
CA MET A 818 15.71 29.12 2.28
C MET A 818 16.28 29.82 3.53
N GLY A 819 17.54 29.51 3.87
CA GLY A 819 18.24 30.06 5.01
C GLY A 819 17.80 29.45 6.34
N PHE A 820 17.36 28.19 6.36
CA PHE A 820 17.23 27.42 7.58
C PHE A 820 18.56 26.72 7.91
N GLY A 821 18.97 26.79 9.17
CA GLY A 821 20.20 26.17 9.68
C GLY A 821 21.52 26.77 9.19
N THR A 822 21.47 27.94 8.53
CA THR A 822 22.65 28.77 8.24
C THR A 822 22.63 30.02 9.12
N VAL A 823 23.80 30.41 9.64
CA VAL A 823 24.01 31.71 10.28
C VAL A 823 24.19 32.72 9.15
N ASN A 824 23.08 33.25 8.62
CA ASN A 824 23.11 34.09 7.44
C ASN A 824 23.11 35.57 7.87
N ASP A 825 24.19 36.32 7.58
CA ASP A 825 24.35 37.74 7.92
C ASP A 825 23.27 38.65 7.31
N ASN A 826 22.67 38.24 6.17
CA ASN A 826 21.65 39.02 5.48
C ASN A 826 20.29 39.04 6.17
N TYR A 827 20.04 38.12 7.10
CA TYR A 827 18.75 37.96 7.78
C TYR A 827 18.86 37.93 9.30
N SER A 828 20.08 37.93 9.85
CA SER A 828 20.34 38.04 11.28
C SER A 828 20.59 39.50 11.63
N ASP A 829 19.70 40.10 12.42
CA ASP A 829 20.14 41.22 13.25
C ASP A 829 21.28 40.72 14.14
N LYS A 830 22.22 41.61 14.51
CA LYS A 830 23.47 41.35 15.26
C LYS A 830 23.32 40.54 16.58
N SER A 831 22.10 40.13 16.96
CA SER A 831 21.78 39.31 18.12
C SER A 831 21.90 37.78 17.93
N ILE A 832 22.19 37.23 16.74
CA ILE A 832 22.37 35.77 16.55
C ILE A 832 23.85 35.36 16.41
N ILE A 833 24.74 36.02 17.14
CA ILE A 833 26.12 35.51 17.25
C ILE A 833 26.20 34.34 18.27
N ILE A 834 25.13 34.05 19.03
CA ILE A 834 25.10 32.96 20.02
C ILE A 834 23.70 32.32 20.08
N GLY A 835 23.31 31.56 19.06
CA GLY A 835 22.17 30.63 19.19
C GLY A 835 22.62 29.34 19.87
N HIS A 836 21.73 28.63 20.58
CA HIS A 836 22.09 27.40 21.27
C HIS A 836 22.38 26.27 20.26
N GLN A 837 23.64 25.81 20.21
CA GLN A 837 24.08 24.77 19.28
C GLN A 837 24.24 23.44 20.03
N SER A 838 23.83 22.35 19.38
CA SER A 838 24.13 21.00 19.85
C SER A 838 24.68 20.17 18.70
N TYR A 839 25.74 19.41 18.98
CA TYR A 839 26.38 18.53 18.01
C TYR A 839 26.21 17.08 18.46
N HIS A 840 25.84 16.21 17.52
CA HIS A 840 25.83 14.77 17.77
C HIS A 840 27.19 14.18 17.42
N VAL A 841 27.73 13.37 18.32
CA VAL A 841 29.06 12.77 18.19
C VAL A 841 28.91 11.26 18.36
N SER A 842 29.56 10.48 17.48
CA SER A 842 29.55 9.02 17.53
C SER A 842 30.93 8.48 17.83
N LYS A 843 30.97 7.37 18.57
CA LYS A 843 32.19 6.58 18.74
C LYS A 843 32.53 5.91 17.40
N ILE A 844 33.79 5.98 16.99
CA ILE A 844 34.29 5.24 15.82
C ILE A 844 34.78 3.88 16.29
N ASN A 845 34.26 2.82 15.66
CA ASN A 845 34.86 1.49 15.75
C ASN A 845 35.76 1.34 14.53
N ASN A 846 37.07 1.20 14.72
CA ASN A 846 37.99 0.89 13.62
C ASN A 846 37.75 -0.56 13.15
N GLN A 847 36.84 -0.73 12.19
CA GLN A 847 36.59 -1.99 11.50
C GLN A 847 36.57 -1.71 10.00
N GLU A 848 37.74 -1.64 9.36
CA GLU A 848 38.03 -2.16 8.01
C GLU A 848 39.37 -1.65 7.47
N ASP A 849 40.37 -2.55 7.46
CA ASP A 849 41.25 -2.86 6.32
C ASP A 849 42.36 -3.80 6.80
N GLY A 850 42.20 -5.11 6.65
CA GLY A 850 43.28 -6.13 6.60
C GLY A 850 44.33 -6.21 7.72
N LEU A 851 44.24 -5.40 8.77
CA LEU A 851 45.18 -5.28 9.90
C LEU A 851 44.40 -5.52 11.20
N GLU A 852 43.72 -6.67 11.27
CA GLU A 852 42.83 -7.04 12.37
C GLU A 852 43.52 -7.28 13.72
N ASN A 853 44.82 -7.00 13.87
CA ASN A 853 45.58 -7.36 15.09
C ASN A 853 46.42 -6.24 15.72
N GLN A 854 46.33 -4.96 15.32
CA GLN A 854 47.21 -3.93 15.93
C GLN A 854 46.58 -2.60 16.38
N ILE A 855 45.28 -2.33 16.16
CA ILE A 855 44.67 -1.04 16.57
C ILE A 855 43.38 -1.21 17.41
N ASN A 856 43.18 -2.39 18.00
CA ASN A 856 42.16 -2.63 19.03
C ASN A 856 42.72 -2.49 20.46
N GLU A 857 43.88 -1.85 20.61
CA GLU A 857 44.39 -1.53 21.93
C GLU A 857 43.55 -0.40 22.51
N LYS A 858 42.65 -0.79 23.42
CA LYS A 858 42.17 0.08 24.50
C LYS A 858 43.41 0.72 25.12
N TYR A 859 43.71 1.97 24.80
CA TYR A 859 44.79 2.70 25.48
C TYR A 859 44.33 2.96 26.92
N LEU A 860 44.66 2.01 27.79
CA LEU A 860 44.51 2.14 29.23
C LEU A 860 45.61 3.11 29.68
N GLN A 861 45.21 4.30 30.14
CA GLN A 861 46.17 5.17 30.80
C GLN A 861 46.72 4.49 32.07
N PRO A 862 47.87 4.90 32.60
CA PRO A 862 48.39 4.40 33.88
C PRO A 862 47.40 4.56 35.06
N ASP A 863 46.43 5.46 34.91
CA ASP A 863 45.31 5.77 35.83
C ASP A 863 44.08 4.83 35.66
N GLY A 864 44.04 3.99 34.63
CA GLY A 864 42.92 3.07 34.38
C GLY A 864 41.75 3.64 33.55
N SER A 865 41.86 4.86 33.05
CA SER A 865 40.85 5.47 32.16
C SER A 865 40.99 5.04 30.70
N TYR A 866 39.86 4.89 29.99
CA TYR A 866 39.80 4.52 28.58
C TYR A 866 39.71 5.76 27.66
N ILE A 867 40.43 5.72 26.54
CA ILE A 867 40.33 6.73 25.47
C ILE A 867 39.41 6.20 24.36
N TYR A 868 38.43 7.01 23.96
CA TYR A 868 37.56 6.72 22.81
C TYR A 868 37.83 7.70 21.67
N HIS A 869 37.87 7.20 20.44
CA HIS A 869 37.83 8.05 19.25
C HIS A 869 36.37 8.42 18.96
N ILE A 870 36.08 9.72 18.90
CA ILE A 870 34.73 10.25 18.70
C ILE A 870 34.75 11.21 17.51
N GLN A 871 33.77 11.12 16.62
CA GLN A 871 33.63 12.00 15.46
C GLN A 871 32.22 12.56 15.33
N THR A 872 32.12 13.79 14.83
CA THR A 872 30.84 14.45 14.56
C THR A 872 30.06 13.71 13.50
N VAL A 873 28.78 13.46 13.78
CA VAL A 873 27.88 12.75 12.87
C VAL A 873 27.19 13.71 11.90
N THR A 874 26.98 14.96 12.32
CA THR A 874 26.37 16.03 11.54
C THR A 874 27.38 17.12 11.20
N GLY A 875 27.17 17.81 10.07
CA GLY A 875 28.00 18.94 9.66
C GLY A 875 28.05 20.03 10.73
N THR A 876 29.25 20.38 11.19
CA THR A 876 29.48 21.47 12.15
C THR A 876 29.15 22.84 11.56
N ASN A 877 29.12 22.95 10.23
CA ASN A 877 28.65 24.14 9.49
C ASN A 877 27.13 24.34 9.52
N TYR A 878 26.36 23.34 9.98
CA TYR A 878 24.90 23.33 10.00
C TYR A 878 24.34 22.97 11.39
N PRO A 879 24.57 23.80 12.43
CA PRO A 879 24.38 23.43 13.84
C PRO A 879 22.92 23.27 14.29
N PHE A 880 21.94 23.64 13.45
CA PHE A 880 20.52 23.49 13.74
C PHE A 880 19.90 22.22 13.14
N PHE A 881 20.69 21.42 12.43
CA PHE A 881 20.27 20.13 11.87
C PHE A 881 20.79 18.99 12.72
N HIS A 882 19.84 18.25 13.30
CA HIS A 882 20.06 17.22 14.30
C HIS A 882 19.67 15.85 13.76
N ILE A 883 20.29 14.80 14.30
CA ILE A 883 19.89 13.41 13.97
C ILE A 883 18.66 13.04 14.77
N ASP A 884 18.68 13.34 16.07
CA ASP A 884 17.56 13.17 16.99
C ASP A 884 17.29 14.49 17.71
N ILE A 885 16.10 14.64 18.29
CA ILE A 885 15.69 15.86 18.97
C ILE A 885 16.60 16.08 20.20
N PRO A 886 17.27 17.24 20.33
CA PRO A 886 18.12 17.52 21.48
C PRO A 886 17.36 17.48 22.80
N ASP A 887 18.07 17.14 23.88
CA ASP A 887 17.54 17.28 25.23
C ASP A 887 17.56 18.75 25.67
N PHE A 888 16.52 19.47 25.29
CA PHE A 888 16.35 20.88 25.64
C PHE A 888 16.18 21.13 27.14
N SER A 889 15.95 20.10 27.97
CA SER A 889 15.80 20.28 29.42
C SER A 889 17.09 20.73 30.12
N ASN A 890 18.24 20.48 29.48
CA ASN A 890 19.55 20.88 29.98
C ASN A 890 20.03 22.22 29.42
N TRP A 891 19.23 22.90 28.58
CA TRP A 891 19.64 24.15 27.96
C TRP A 891 19.30 25.32 28.90
N GLU A 892 20.29 26.16 29.19
CA GLU A 892 20.08 27.42 29.91
C GLU A 892 19.44 28.44 28.96
N LEU A 893 18.11 28.45 28.91
CA LEU A 893 17.32 29.25 27.97
C LEU A 893 16.77 30.52 28.58
#